data_AF-A0A091PC99-F1
#
_entry.id   AF-A0A091PC99-F1
#
_cell.length_a   1.000
_cell.length_b   1.000
_cell.length_c   1.000
_cell.angle_alpha   90.00
_cell.angle_beta   90.00
_cell.angle_gamma   90.00
#
_symmetry.space_group_name_H-M   'P 1'
#
loop_
_entity.id
_entity.type
_entity.pdbx_description
1 polymer ?
#
loop_
_entity_poly.entity_id
_entity_poly.type
_entity_poly.pdbx_seq_one_letter_code
_entity_poly.pdbx_strand_id
1 'polypeptide(L)'
;TDEIMQQEIRPLVAVDIIEQLHRQFAILSGGRGKDGAPIITFPEFAGFSDIPDEDFLNVVTYLTSIPSLEAASIGFIIIIDRRRDKWSAVKASLTRIAGAFPGNLQLVFVLRPSRFIQRTIADIGIKLYRDDFKMKVPIIMLNSVSDLHGYIDKSQLTRELGGTLEYGHSQWIHHRTAIENFAMTVKTIAQMLQTFGTDLAETELPNDVQCTQDLLSAHTDHHSKLKDELKLAVKQGATLLTCIREPVTRSANSKLSPDELENVATVERLLAQLDETEKAFDQFWTKHHLKLEQCLQLRHFEHDFREVKLALDNLMETQAGFADIGDSVTRVEHLLREQKQLEEKGQEPLEKAQSLALHGEQLIQNNHYAVDSIRPKCVELRRICDDFTNETKKKYDILGKSLELHKQLDKASQWCEAGIYLLASQAVDKCQSQEGAETALTEIEKFLVTAKEHQLSNPKEFYNQFDMILTPEIKANAQRILQKLEDVQEMFDKRQVSLKKLAAKQTRPVQPVAPHPESSPKRASPKITRPAAVGNSTSNHAVLKSTSHMFFSRKHLPGVLITLCHAELQRTQAQVFRCVETAKCHIINELIETERVYVEELQSIMEGYASEMDNPNLVHLIPSALQNKKEILFGNLPEIYEFHNRQIFLKEIENCIENPELLARCFLKR
;
A
#
# COMPACT_ATOMS: atom_id res chain seq x y z
N THR A 1 -44.29 -12.63 20.70
CA THR A 1 -45.59 -12.21 20.12
C THR A 1 -45.33 -11.97 18.67
N ASP A 2 -46.17 -12.51 17.78
CA ASP A 2 -45.86 -12.82 16.39
C ASP A 2 -45.04 -11.78 15.61
N GLU A 3 -43.81 -12.13 15.25
CA GLU A 3 -43.03 -11.44 14.22
C GLU A 3 -43.59 -11.83 12.85
N ILE A 4 -44.51 -11.02 12.34
CA ILE A 4 -44.91 -11.10 10.93
C ILE A 4 -43.76 -10.51 10.10
N MET A 5 -42.74 -11.33 9.82
CA MET A 5 -41.86 -11.08 8.70
C MET A 5 -42.73 -10.99 7.45
N GLN A 6 -42.81 -9.80 6.86
CA GLN A 6 -43.25 -9.66 5.48
C GLN A 6 -42.19 -10.34 4.61
N GLN A 7 -42.38 -11.62 4.32
CA GLN A 7 -41.65 -12.29 3.27
C GLN A 7 -41.88 -11.48 1.99
N GLU A 8 -40.82 -10.97 1.39
CA GLU A 8 -40.89 -10.43 0.03
C GLU A 8 -41.41 -11.56 -0.87
N ILE A 9 -42.68 -11.47 -1.28
CA ILE A 9 -43.28 -12.46 -2.15
C ILE A 9 -42.61 -12.31 -3.51
N ARG A 10 -41.62 -13.19 -3.77
CA ARG A 10 -40.92 -13.26 -5.05
C ARG A 10 -41.99 -13.37 -6.15
N PRO A 11 -41.98 -12.49 -7.17
CA PRO A 11 -42.92 -12.58 -8.27
C PRO A 11 -42.73 -13.90 -9.02
N LEU A 12 -43.85 -14.55 -9.34
CA LEU A 12 -43.91 -15.83 -10.04
C LEU A 12 -43.26 -15.70 -11.43
N VAL A 13 -42.37 -16.64 -11.80
CA VAL A 13 -41.74 -16.67 -13.14
C VAL A 13 -42.18 -17.90 -13.93
N ALA A 14 -42.00 -17.87 -15.25
CA ALA A 14 -42.44 -18.90 -16.20
C ALA A 14 -41.92 -20.30 -15.83
N VAL A 15 -40.71 -20.39 -15.28
CA VAL A 15 -40.09 -21.66 -14.86
C VAL A 15 -40.78 -22.26 -13.64
N ASP A 16 -41.34 -21.46 -12.74
CA ASP A 16 -42.03 -21.93 -11.53
C ASP A 16 -43.37 -22.61 -11.86
N ILE A 17 -43.98 -22.28 -13.02
CA ILE A 17 -45.27 -22.79 -13.49
C ILE A 17 -45.20 -23.43 -14.89
N ILE A 18 -44.03 -23.92 -15.26
CA ILE A 18 -43.73 -24.33 -16.64
C ILE A 18 -44.66 -25.46 -17.12
N GLU A 19 -45.00 -26.41 -16.25
CA GLU A 19 -45.91 -27.52 -16.57
C GLU A 19 -47.35 -27.03 -16.80
N GLN A 20 -47.82 -26.09 -15.97
CA GLN A 20 -49.14 -25.49 -16.09
C GLN A 20 -49.27 -24.65 -17.35
N LEU A 21 -48.23 -23.89 -17.73
CA LEU A 21 -48.18 -23.17 -18.99
C LEU A 21 -48.32 -24.14 -20.18
N HIS A 22 -47.54 -25.23 -20.21
CA HIS A 22 -47.62 -26.25 -21.28
C HIS A 22 -49.00 -26.93 -21.43
N ARG A 23 -49.88 -26.87 -20.41
CA ARG A 23 -51.27 -27.35 -20.53
C ARG A 23 -52.15 -26.44 -21.40
N GLN A 24 -51.71 -25.20 -21.69
CA GLN A 24 -52.35 -24.26 -22.62
C GLN A 24 -53.85 -23.97 -22.34
N PHE A 25 -54.31 -24.09 -21.09
CA PHE A 25 -55.71 -23.82 -20.74
C PHE A 25 -56.06 -22.32 -20.71
N ALA A 26 -55.05 -21.45 -20.70
CA ALA A 26 -55.12 -20.01 -20.89
C ALA A 26 -53.88 -19.56 -21.69
N ILE A 27 -54.05 -18.60 -22.60
CA ILE A 27 -52.97 -18.02 -23.41
C ILE A 27 -53.05 -16.50 -23.47
N LEU A 28 -51.90 -15.84 -23.33
CA LEU A 28 -51.68 -14.45 -23.72
C LEU A 28 -50.99 -14.49 -25.09
N SER A 29 -51.71 -14.08 -26.15
CA SER A 29 -51.24 -14.26 -27.54
C SER A 29 -50.59 -13.02 -28.15
N GLY A 30 -50.52 -11.91 -27.43
CA GLY A 30 -50.14 -10.59 -27.96
C GLY A 30 -51.31 -9.79 -28.57
N GLY A 31 -52.48 -10.41 -28.77
CA GLY A 31 -53.67 -9.75 -29.29
C GLY A 31 -54.19 -8.63 -28.39
N ARG A 32 -54.69 -7.53 -28.99
CA ARG A 32 -55.25 -6.36 -28.31
C ARG A 32 -56.69 -6.02 -28.72
N GLY A 33 -57.42 -5.42 -27.78
CA GLY A 33 -58.68 -4.71 -28.04
C GLY A 33 -58.49 -3.45 -28.89
N LYS A 34 -59.61 -2.84 -29.31
CA LYS A 34 -59.61 -1.60 -30.13
C LYS A 34 -58.98 -0.39 -29.43
N ASP A 35 -58.91 -0.44 -28.11
CA ASP A 35 -58.36 0.53 -27.17
C ASP A 35 -56.96 0.14 -26.64
N GLY A 36 -56.40 -1.00 -27.07
CA GLY A 36 -55.12 -1.51 -26.59
C GLY A 36 -55.22 -2.48 -25.40
N ALA A 37 -56.43 -2.83 -24.94
CA ALA A 37 -56.63 -3.79 -23.85
C ALA A 37 -56.02 -5.18 -24.15
N PRO A 38 -55.19 -5.78 -23.28
CA PRO A 38 -54.63 -7.12 -23.49
C PRO A 38 -55.70 -8.22 -23.54
N ILE A 39 -55.59 -9.13 -24.51
CA ILE A 39 -56.51 -10.27 -24.68
C ILE A 39 -55.91 -11.55 -24.07
N ILE A 40 -56.58 -12.13 -23.08
CA ILE A 40 -56.32 -13.49 -22.61
C ILE A 40 -57.41 -14.43 -23.16
N THR A 41 -56.99 -15.49 -23.85
CA THR A 41 -57.90 -16.50 -24.39
C THR A 41 -57.86 -17.77 -23.54
N PHE A 42 -59.01 -18.28 -23.15
CA PHE A 42 -59.20 -19.63 -22.61
C PHE A 42 -59.69 -20.53 -23.75
N PRO A 43 -58.80 -21.22 -24.48
CA PRO A 43 -59.16 -22.04 -25.63
C PRO A 43 -59.95 -23.29 -25.22
N GLU A 44 -60.44 -24.05 -26.20
CA GLU A 44 -61.07 -25.36 -25.99
C GLU A 44 -60.11 -26.30 -25.24
N PHE A 45 -60.47 -26.71 -24.02
CA PHE A 45 -59.62 -27.55 -23.17
C PHE A 45 -60.48 -28.56 -22.39
N ALA A 46 -60.44 -29.83 -22.78
CA ALA A 46 -61.39 -30.86 -22.31
C ALA A 46 -61.37 -31.11 -20.80
N GLY A 47 -60.20 -30.95 -20.15
CA GLY A 47 -60.03 -31.13 -18.70
C GLY A 47 -60.16 -29.84 -17.88
N PHE A 48 -60.83 -28.80 -18.39
CA PHE A 48 -60.80 -27.47 -17.76
C PHE A 48 -61.40 -27.46 -16.34
N SER A 49 -62.47 -28.22 -16.12
CA SER A 49 -63.09 -28.35 -14.79
C SER A 49 -62.11 -28.95 -13.77
N ASP A 50 -61.24 -29.85 -14.22
CA ASP A 50 -60.35 -30.69 -13.41
C ASP A 50 -58.98 -30.03 -13.13
N ILE A 51 -58.78 -28.78 -13.57
CA ILE A 51 -57.61 -27.97 -13.20
C ILE A 51 -57.73 -27.58 -11.72
N PRO A 52 -56.71 -27.84 -10.87
CA PRO A 52 -56.65 -27.33 -9.51
C PRO A 52 -56.80 -25.80 -9.46
N ASP A 53 -57.50 -25.28 -8.47
CA ASP A 53 -57.74 -23.83 -8.39
C ASP A 53 -56.43 -23.03 -8.15
N GLU A 54 -55.42 -23.65 -7.53
CA GLU A 54 -54.06 -23.11 -7.39
C GLU A 54 -53.31 -23.02 -8.73
N ASP A 55 -53.28 -24.11 -9.52
CA ASP A 55 -52.71 -24.10 -10.89
C ASP A 55 -53.34 -23.00 -11.74
N PHE A 56 -54.67 -22.86 -11.65
CA PHE A 56 -55.41 -21.83 -12.37
C PHE A 56 -55.03 -20.42 -11.92
N LEU A 57 -55.03 -20.17 -10.60
CA LEU A 57 -54.66 -18.87 -10.03
C LEU A 57 -53.23 -18.49 -10.42
N ASN A 58 -52.28 -19.43 -10.32
CA ASN A 58 -50.87 -19.22 -10.64
C ASN A 58 -50.67 -18.84 -12.12
N VAL A 59 -51.26 -19.59 -13.06
CA VAL A 59 -51.20 -19.25 -14.50
C VAL A 59 -51.86 -17.91 -14.80
N VAL A 60 -53.06 -17.67 -14.27
CA VAL A 60 -53.78 -16.42 -14.58
C VAL A 60 -53.04 -15.21 -13.97
N THR A 61 -52.51 -15.33 -12.75
CA THR A 61 -51.69 -14.29 -12.10
C THR A 61 -50.46 -13.96 -12.95
N TYR A 62 -49.71 -14.97 -13.38
CA TYR A 62 -48.55 -14.79 -14.25
C TYR A 62 -48.92 -14.16 -15.60
N LEU A 63 -49.97 -14.64 -16.27
CA LEU A 63 -50.40 -14.06 -17.55
C LEU A 63 -50.86 -12.59 -17.39
N THR A 64 -51.41 -12.20 -16.23
CA THR A 64 -51.76 -10.80 -15.95
C THR A 64 -50.59 -9.91 -15.53
N SER A 65 -49.45 -10.48 -15.11
CA SER A 65 -48.25 -9.70 -14.75
C SER A 65 -47.30 -9.42 -15.93
N ILE A 66 -47.55 -10.02 -17.10
CA ILE A 66 -46.69 -9.84 -18.29
C ILE A 66 -46.90 -8.49 -18.99
N PRO A 67 -48.13 -8.01 -19.26
CA PRO A 67 -48.30 -6.71 -19.92
C PRO A 67 -47.84 -5.57 -19.02
N SER A 68 -47.20 -4.55 -19.61
CA SER A 68 -46.88 -3.28 -18.95
C SER A 68 -48.02 -2.73 -18.10
N LEU A 69 -47.65 -2.00 -17.04
CA LEU A 69 -48.60 -1.33 -16.15
C LEU A 69 -49.59 -0.43 -16.93
N GLU A 70 -49.13 0.22 -18.01
CA GLU A 70 -49.96 1.00 -18.92
C GLU A 70 -51.03 0.11 -19.60
N ALA A 71 -50.63 -0.98 -20.24
CA ALA A 71 -51.57 -1.91 -20.89
C ALA A 71 -52.52 -2.59 -19.90
N ALA A 72 -52.03 -2.98 -18.72
CA ALA A 72 -52.82 -3.59 -17.66
C ALA A 72 -53.83 -2.60 -17.05
N SER A 73 -53.54 -1.30 -17.03
CA SER A 73 -54.44 -0.26 -16.49
C SER A 73 -55.73 -0.08 -17.31
N ILE A 74 -55.67 -0.34 -18.63
CA ILE A 74 -56.83 -0.33 -19.54
C ILE A 74 -57.83 -1.43 -19.13
N GLY A 75 -57.31 -2.54 -18.61
CA GLY A 75 -58.04 -3.75 -18.24
C GLY A 75 -57.99 -4.84 -19.30
N PHE A 76 -58.31 -6.06 -18.90
CA PHE A 76 -58.17 -7.27 -19.71
C PHE A 76 -59.47 -7.64 -20.43
N ILE A 77 -59.34 -8.04 -21.69
CA ILE A 77 -60.39 -8.69 -22.48
C ILE A 77 -60.20 -10.20 -22.38
N ILE A 78 -61.25 -10.92 -22.05
CA ILE A 78 -61.24 -12.39 -21.96
C ILE A 78 -62.02 -13.00 -23.11
N ILE A 79 -61.46 -14.01 -23.77
CA ILE A 79 -62.17 -14.83 -24.76
C ILE A 79 -62.26 -16.26 -24.25
N ILE A 80 -63.48 -16.76 -24.01
CA ILE A 80 -63.75 -18.13 -23.58
C ILE A 80 -64.27 -18.93 -24.80
N ASP A 81 -63.47 -19.86 -25.31
CA ASP A 81 -63.89 -20.75 -26.39
C ASP A 81 -64.40 -22.09 -25.85
N ARG A 82 -65.70 -22.33 -25.98
CA ARG A 82 -66.38 -23.56 -25.55
C ARG A 82 -67.30 -24.09 -26.66
N ARG A 83 -66.97 -23.83 -27.94
CA ARG A 83 -67.82 -24.20 -29.10
C ARG A 83 -68.15 -25.68 -29.20
N ARG A 84 -67.26 -26.56 -28.73
CA ARG A 84 -67.42 -28.03 -28.75
C ARG A 84 -67.84 -28.63 -27.40
N ASP A 85 -68.03 -27.78 -26.39
CA ASP A 85 -68.12 -28.15 -24.98
C ASP A 85 -69.58 -28.31 -24.48
N LYS A 86 -69.74 -28.59 -23.18
CA LYS A 86 -71.06 -28.55 -22.50
C LYS A 86 -71.34 -27.18 -21.88
N TRP A 87 -72.61 -26.80 -21.77
CA TRP A 87 -73.02 -25.57 -21.07
C TRP A 87 -72.52 -25.45 -19.62
N SER A 88 -72.33 -26.58 -18.94
CA SER A 88 -71.70 -26.63 -17.60
C SER A 88 -70.25 -26.13 -17.59
N ALA A 89 -69.47 -26.38 -18.65
CA ALA A 89 -68.09 -25.93 -18.77
C ALA A 89 -68.01 -24.40 -18.97
N VAL A 90 -68.99 -23.80 -19.67
CA VAL A 90 -69.13 -22.34 -19.76
C VAL A 90 -69.38 -21.73 -18.39
N LYS A 91 -70.33 -22.27 -17.63
CA LYS A 91 -70.62 -21.80 -16.25
C LYS A 91 -69.38 -21.92 -15.35
N ALA A 92 -68.72 -23.09 -15.34
CA ALA A 92 -67.52 -23.32 -14.54
C ALA A 92 -66.39 -22.33 -14.90
N SER A 93 -66.18 -22.05 -16.19
CA SER A 93 -65.18 -21.09 -16.65
C SER A 93 -65.48 -19.68 -16.15
N LEU A 94 -66.74 -19.22 -16.29
CA LEU A 94 -67.16 -17.90 -15.80
C LEU A 94 -67.04 -17.78 -14.27
N THR A 95 -67.49 -18.79 -13.51
CA THR A 95 -67.37 -18.80 -12.05
C THR A 95 -65.91 -18.76 -11.58
N ARG A 96 -65.02 -19.56 -12.18
CA ARG A 96 -63.60 -19.60 -11.78
C ARG A 96 -62.87 -18.29 -12.12
N ILE A 97 -63.11 -17.73 -13.30
CA ILE A 97 -62.54 -16.41 -13.68
C ILE A 97 -63.10 -15.30 -12.77
N ALA A 98 -64.40 -15.29 -12.47
CA ALA A 98 -65.00 -14.31 -11.57
C ALA A 98 -64.48 -14.37 -10.13
N GLY A 99 -64.07 -15.56 -9.67
CA GLY A 99 -63.56 -15.78 -8.31
C GLY A 99 -62.04 -15.60 -8.14
N ALA A 100 -61.25 -15.79 -9.20
CA ALA A 100 -59.79 -15.91 -9.10
C ALA A 100 -58.98 -15.06 -10.11
N PHE A 101 -59.62 -14.25 -10.96
CA PHE A 101 -58.87 -13.35 -11.86
C PHE A 101 -58.36 -12.11 -11.08
N PRO A 102 -57.04 -11.85 -11.05
CA PRO A 102 -56.46 -10.81 -10.19
C PRO A 102 -56.35 -9.43 -10.85
N GLY A 103 -56.45 -9.35 -12.18
CA GLY A 103 -56.37 -8.10 -12.94
C GLY A 103 -57.71 -7.36 -13.05
N ASN A 104 -57.65 -6.09 -13.49
CA ASN A 104 -58.84 -5.33 -13.85
C ASN A 104 -59.50 -5.96 -15.10
N LEU A 105 -60.67 -6.58 -14.97
CA LEU A 105 -61.42 -7.11 -16.11
C LEU A 105 -62.21 -6.00 -16.80
N GLN A 106 -62.15 -5.96 -18.12
CA GLN A 106 -62.89 -4.99 -18.93
C GLN A 106 -64.11 -5.63 -19.61
N LEU A 107 -63.93 -6.79 -20.24
CA LEU A 107 -64.93 -7.39 -21.13
C LEU A 107 -64.71 -8.90 -21.28
N VAL A 108 -65.78 -9.69 -21.33
CA VAL A 108 -65.71 -11.15 -21.55
C VAL A 108 -66.53 -11.56 -22.77
N PHE A 109 -65.89 -12.20 -23.74
CA PHE A 109 -66.53 -12.86 -24.88
C PHE A 109 -66.64 -14.36 -24.65
N VAL A 110 -67.79 -14.95 -24.99
CA VAL A 110 -68.02 -16.40 -24.84
C VAL A 110 -68.52 -16.99 -26.15
N LEU A 111 -67.69 -17.80 -26.80
CA LEU A 111 -68.08 -18.60 -27.98
C LEU A 111 -68.77 -19.88 -27.49
N ARG A 112 -70.11 -19.90 -27.55
CA ARG A 112 -70.93 -20.94 -26.90
C ARG A 112 -71.10 -22.23 -27.73
N PRO A 113 -71.44 -23.37 -27.08
CA PRO A 113 -71.82 -24.59 -27.79
C PRO A 113 -72.99 -24.37 -28.76
N SER A 114 -72.89 -24.91 -29.98
CA SER A 114 -73.86 -24.67 -31.07
C SER A 114 -75.02 -25.68 -31.16
N ARG A 115 -75.13 -26.64 -30.23
CA ARG A 115 -76.13 -27.72 -30.29
C ARG A 115 -77.55 -27.20 -30.03
N PHE A 116 -78.43 -27.41 -31.01
CA PHE A 116 -79.67 -26.66 -31.26
C PHE A 116 -80.63 -26.51 -30.05
N ILE A 117 -80.75 -27.52 -29.18
CA ILE A 117 -81.68 -27.52 -28.03
C ILE A 117 -81.21 -26.59 -26.89
N GLN A 118 -79.92 -26.28 -26.79
CA GLN A 118 -79.40 -25.37 -25.76
C GLN A 118 -79.62 -23.88 -26.08
N ARG A 119 -79.95 -23.53 -27.33
CA ARG A 119 -80.00 -22.14 -27.81
C ARG A 119 -81.08 -21.32 -27.08
N THR A 120 -82.31 -21.83 -27.06
CA THR A 120 -83.47 -21.16 -26.42
C THR A 120 -83.38 -21.15 -24.89
N ILE A 121 -82.74 -22.16 -24.29
CA ILE A 121 -82.59 -22.27 -22.83
C ILE A 121 -81.47 -21.35 -22.32
N ALA A 122 -80.37 -21.21 -23.07
CA ALA A 122 -79.27 -20.33 -22.72
C ALA A 122 -79.67 -18.84 -22.77
N ASP A 123 -80.45 -18.42 -23.77
CA ASP A 123 -80.86 -17.01 -23.91
C ASP A 123 -81.84 -16.55 -22.82
N ILE A 124 -82.62 -17.48 -22.25
CA ILE A 124 -83.46 -17.24 -21.06
C ILE A 124 -82.62 -17.30 -19.78
N GLY A 125 -81.74 -18.29 -19.65
CA GLY A 125 -80.87 -18.47 -18.49
C GLY A 125 -79.97 -17.27 -18.24
N ILE A 126 -79.28 -16.75 -19.26
CA ILE A 126 -78.28 -15.67 -19.07
C ILE A 126 -78.95 -14.33 -18.71
N LYS A 127 -80.24 -14.15 -19.04
CA LYS A 127 -81.03 -13.00 -18.57
C LYS A 127 -81.38 -13.06 -17.08
N LEU A 128 -81.45 -14.25 -16.48
CA LEU A 128 -81.59 -14.42 -15.02
C LEU A 128 -80.23 -14.47 -14.29
N TYR A 129 -79.22 -15.09 -14.89
CA TYR A 129 -77.93 -15.38 -14.23
C TYR A 129 -76.95 -14.18 -14.22
N ARG A 130 -77.36 -12.96 -14.61
CA ARG A 130 -76.47 -11.79 -14.63
C ARG A 130 -75.97 -11.41 -13.22
N ASP A 131 -76.77 -11.70 -12.18
CA ASP A 131 -76.43 -11.41 -10.78
C ASP A 131 -75.62 -12.54 -10.11
N ASP A 132 -75.72 -13.79 -10.60
CA ASP A 132 -75.12 -14.98 -9.96
C ASP A 132 -73.59 -15.04 -10.06
N PHE A 133 -73.00 -14.49 -11.12
CA PHE A 133 -71.55 -14.58 -11.36
C PHE A 133 -70.73 -13.49 -10.65
N LYS A 134 -71.36 -12.52 -9.96
CA LYS A 134 -70.72 -11.39 -9.25
C LYS A 134 -69.79 -10.48 -10.08
N MET A 135 -69.58 -10.77 -11.36
CA MET A 135 -68.84 -9.95 -12.33
C MET A 135 -69.58 -8.65 -12.63
N LYS A 136 -68.97 -7.51 -12.31
CA LYS A 136 -69.47 -6.17 -12.69
C LYS A 136 -69.20 -5.80 -14.16
N VAL A 137 -68.61 -6.71 -14.93
CA VAL A 137 -68.11 -6.49 -16.29
C VAL A 137 -69.07 -7.05 -17.35
N PRO A 138 -69.17 -6.47 -18.56
CA PRO A 138 -70.04 -7.00 -19.59
C PRO A 138 -69.59 -8.38 -20.08
N ILE A 139 -70.56 -9.27 -20.29
CA ILE A 139 -70.36 -10.60 -20.87
C ILE A 139 -71.16 -10.67 -22.19
N ILE A 140 -70.47 -10.92 -23.30
CA ILE A 140 -71.04 -10.99 -24.65
C ILE A 140 -71.02 -12.44 -25.15
N MET A 141 -72.21 -12.99 -25.37
CA MET A 141 -72.41 -14.35 -25.88
C MET A 141 -72.42 -14.35 -27.40
N LEU A 142 -71.51 -15.13 -28.01
CA LEU A 142 -71.30 -15.19 -29.44
C LEU A 142 -71.73 -16.56 -29.99
N ASN A 143 -72.43 -16.57 -31.12
CA ASN A 143 -72.91 -17.79 -31.78
C ASN A 143 -71.89 -18.35 -32.78
N SER A 144 -71.00 -17.49 -33.29
CA SER A 144 -69.99 -17.84 -34.27
C SER A 144 -68.71 -17.03 -34.05
N VAL A 145 -67.60 -17.50 -34.64
CA VAL A 145 -66.35 -16.72 -34.71
C VAL A 145 -66.52 -15.46 -35.57
N SER A 146 -67.40 -15.48 -36.57
CA SER A 146 -67.72 -14.26 -37.34
C SER A 146 -68.37 -13.18 -36.49
N ASP A 147 -69.11 -13.55 -35.44
CA ASP A 147 -69.67 -12.59 -34.47
C ASP A 147 -68.54 -11.89 -33.70
N LEU A 148 -67.47 -12.62 -33.32
CA LEU A 148 -66.29 -12.09 -32.63
C LEU A 148 -65.55 -11.04 -33.47
N HIS A 149 -65.46 -11.27 -34.79
CA HIS A 149 -64.80 -10.38 -35.74
C HIS A 149 -65.48 -9.01 -35.90
N GLY A 150 -66.71 -8.82 -35.41
CA GLY A 150 -67.32 -7.49 -35.29
C GLY A 150 -66.76 -6.65 -34.15
N TYR A 151 -66.23 -7.31 -33.11
CA TYR A 151 -65.72 -6.67 -31.89
C TYR A 151 -64.21 -6.50 -31.92
N ILE A 152 -63.48 -7.55 -32.28
CA ILE A 152 -62.01 -7.61 -32.27
C ILE A 152 -61.50 -7.79 -33.71
N ASP A 153 -60.47 -7.04 -34.08
CA ASP A 153 -59.88 -7.12 -35.42
C ASP A 153 -59.20 -8.48 -35.66
N LYS A 154 -59.24 -8.97 -36.91
CA LYS A 154 -58.67 -10.28 -37.26
C LYS A 154 -57.16 -10.36 -37.03
N SER A 155 -56.44 -9.25 -37.14
CA SER A 155 -55.00 -9.19 -36.84
C SER A 155 -54.66 -9.40 -35.36
N GLN A 156 -55.65 -9.33 -34.47
CA GLN A 156 -55.51 -9.46 -33.02
C GLN A 156 -56.01 -10.81 -32.49
N LEU A 157 -56.39 -11.73 -33.37
CA LEU A 157 -56.94 -13.05 -33.04
C LEU A 157 -56.10 -14.15 -33.66
N THR A 158 -55.88 -15.24 -32.92
CA THR A 158 -55.14 -16.41 -33.42
C THR A 158 -55.95 -17.17 -34.48
N ARG A 159 -55.29 -18.09 -35.19
CA ARG A 159 -55.87 -18.84 -36.31
C ARG A 159 -57.05 -19.73 -35.88
N GLU A 160 -57.06 -20.23 -34.64
CA GLU A 160 -58.15 -21.03 -34.04
C GLU A 160 -59.44 -20.23 -33.85
N LEU A 161 -59.29 -18.91 -33.67
CA LEU A 161 -60.34 -17.89 -33.61
C LEU A 161 -60.55 -17.20 -34.98
N GLY A 162 -60.07 -17.81 -36.07
CA GLY A 162 -60.27 -17.33 -37.44
C GLY A 162 -59.62 -15.97 -37.76
N GLY A 163 -58.61 -15.57 -36.98
CA GLY A 163 -57.80 -14.39 -37.23
C GLY A 163 -56.50 -14.70 -37.98
N THR A 164 -55.62 -13.69 -38.03
CA THR A 164 -54.33 -13.71 -38.73
C THR A 164 -53.13 -13.45 -37.81
N LEU A 165 -53.33 -13.37 -36.49
CA LEU A 165 -52.23 -13.28 -35.54
C LEU A 165 -51.48 -14.61 -35.52
N GLU A 166 -50.18 -14.57 -35.72
CA GLU A 166 -49.32 -15.74 -35.60
C GLU A 166 -48.89 -15.91 -34.14
N TYR A 167 -49.14 -17.09 -33.58
CA TYR A 167 -48.83 -17.39 -32.18
C TYR A 167 -48.27 -18.81 -32.06
N GLY A 168 -47.01 -18.92 -31.65
CA GLY A 168 -46.38 -20.20 -31.31
C GLY A 168 -46.27 -20.35 -29.80
N HIS A 169 -47.14 -21.12 -29.17
CA HIS A 169 -47.19 -21.23 -27.71
C HIS A 169 -45.84 -21.68 -27.09
N SER A 170 -45.20 -22.70 -27.66
CA SER A 170 -43.86 -23.16 -27.22
C SER A 170 -42.76 -22.11 -27.43
N GLN A 171 -42.86 -21.28 -28.48
CA GLN A 171 -41.92 -20.18 -28.71
C GLN A 171 -42.13 -19.05 -27.70
N TRP A 172 -43.39 -18.72 -27.40
CA TRP A 172 -43.75 -17.75 -26.37
C TRP A 172 -43.22 -18.18 -24.98
N ILE A 173 -43.40 -19.45 -24.60
CA ILE A 173 -42.81 -20.01 -23.37
C ILE A 173 -41.28 -19.87 -23.41
N HIS A 174 -40.63 -20.27 -24.50
CA HIS A 174 -39.17 -20.19 -24.63
C HIS A 174 -38.65 -18.76 -24.50
N HIS A 175 -39.28 -17.78 -25.17
CA HIS A 175 -38.95 -16.37 -25.03
C HIS A 175 -39.14 -15.87 -23.60
N ARG A 176 -40.26 -16.19 -22.94
CA ARG A 176 -40.53 -15.76 -21.55
C ARG A 176 -39.49 -16.29 -20.57
N THR A 177 -39.24 -17.60 -20.58
CA THR A 177 -38.23 -18.23 -19.72
C THR A 177 -36.83 -17.66 -20.00
N ALA A 178 -36.48 -17.40 -21.27
CA ALA A 178 -35.17 -16.83 -21.61
C ALA A 178 -35.01 -15.37 -21.15
N ILE A 179 -36.05 -14.53 -21.27
CA ILE A 179 -36.04 -13.13 -20.80
C ILE A 179 -35.91 -13.06 -19.28
N GLU A 180 -36.66 -13.90 -18.56
CA GLU A 180 -36.66 -13.94 -17.09
C GLU A 180 -35.34 -14.50 -16.55
N ASN A 181 -34.78 -15.54 -17.18
CA ASN A 181 -33.45 -16.03 -16.87
C ASN A 181 -32.38 -14.97 -17.13
N PHE A 182 -32.44 -14.24 -18.25
CA PHE A 182 -31.48 -13.17 -18.53
C PHE A 182 -31.60 -12.01 -17.52
N ALA A 183 -32.82 -11.63 -17.12
CA ALA A 183 -33.03 -10.66 -16.05
C ALA A 183 -32.41 -11.10 -14.72
N MET A 184 -32.51 -12.39 -14.38
CA MET A 184 -31.82 -12.96 -13.21
C MET A 184 -30.30 -12.93 -13.37
N THR A 185 -29.75 -13.26 -14.55
CA THR A 185 -28.31 -13.16 -14.82
C THR A 185 -27.78 -11.74 -14.63
N VAL A 186 -28.48 -10.73 -15.16
CA VAL A 186 -28.13 -9.31 -14.99
C VAL A 186 -28.16 -8.93 -13.50
N LYS A 187 -29.19 -9.35 -12.75
CA LYS A 187 -29.26 -9.13 -11.29
C LYS A 187 -28.09 -9.78 -10.56
N THR A 188 -27.77 -11.04 -10.87
CA THR A 188 -26.65 -11.77 -10.23
C THR A 188 -25.31 -11.10 -10.52
N ILE A 189 -25.04 -10.69 -11.76
CA ILE A 189 -23.78 -10.00 -12.10
C ILE A 189 -23.68 -8.64 -11.40
N ALA A 190 -24.76 -7.86 -11.35
CA ALA A 190 -24.79 -6.61 -10.59
C ALA A 190 -24.49 -6.84 -9.10
N GLN A 191 -25.05 -7.90 -8.50
CA GLN A 191 -24.75 -8.29 -7.12
C GLN A 191 -23.29 -8.71 -6.92
N MET A 192 -22.70 -9.50 -7.83
CA MET A 192 -21.29 -9.89 -7.74
C MET A 192 -20.35 -8.67 -7.84
N LEU A 193 -20.63 -7.75 -8.78
CA LEU A 193 -19.86 -6.51 -8.92
C LEU A 193 -20.02 -5.59 -7.71
N GLN A 194 -21.22 -5.54 -7.11
CA GLN A 194 -21.46 -4.79 -5.88
C GLN A 194 -20.65 -5.37 -4.71
N THR A 195 -20.77 -6.68 -4.44
CA THR A 195 -20.03 -7.34 -3.35
C THR A 195 -18.53 -7.16 -3.52
N PHE A 196 -17.99 -7.44 -4.71
CA PHE A 196 -16.56 -7.23 -4.96
C PHE A 196 -16.16 -5.75 -4.85
N GLY A 197 -17.02 -4.81 -5.29
CA GLY A 197 -16.80 -3.38 -5.09
C GLY A 197 -16.70 -2.98 -3.62
N THR A 198 -17.55 -3.55 -2.76
CA THR A 198 -17.47 -3.39 -1.29
C THR A 198 -16.18 -4.00 -0.74
N ASP A 199 -15.86 -5.25 -1.07
CA ASP A 199 -14.63 -5.94 -0.62
C ASP A 199 -13.38 -5.11 -0.96
N LEU A 200 -13.31 -4.57 -2.20
CA LEU A 200 -12.23 -3.70 -2.65
C LEU A 200 -12.18 -2.38 -1.87
N ALA A 201 -13.33 -1.76 -1.57
CA ALA A 201 -13.40 -0.48 -0.85
C ALA A 201 -13.01 -0.62 0.64
N GLU A 202 -13.35 -1.75 1.26
CA GLU A 202 -13.05 -2.08 2.65
C GLU A 202 -11.63 -2.69 2.83
N THR A 203 -10.93 -3.01 1.74
CA THR A 203 -9.58 -3.59 1.81
C THR A 203 -8.55 -2.60 2.37
N GLU A 204 -7.98 -2.93 3.52
CA GLU A 204 -6.79 -2.26 4.06
C GLU A 204 -5.55 -2.50 3.17
N LEU A 205 -4.72 -1.46 3.00
CA LEU A 205 -3.49 -1.56 2.21
C LEU A 205 -2.38 -2.29 3.00
N PRO A 206 -1.77 -3.38 2.47
CA PRO A 206 -0.72 -4.10 3.17
C PRO A 206 0.55 -3.25 3.37
N ASN A 207 1.35 -3.62 4.38
CA ASN A 207 2.53 -2.86 4.79
C ASN A 207 3.86 -3.42 4.24
N ASP A 208 3.85 -4.58 3.58
CA ASP A 208 4.99 -5.22 2.93
C ASP A 208 4.78 -5.45 1.41
N VAL A 209 5.87 -5.71 0.69
CA VAL A 209 5.89 -5.90 -0.76
C VAL A 209 5.11 -7.14 -1.20
N GLN A 210 5.31 -8.28 -0.53
CA GLN A 210 4.78 -9.57 -0.98
C GLN A 210 3.26 -9.60 -0.84
N CYS A 211 2.72 -9.24 0.33
CA CYS A 211 1.28 -9.20 0.54
C CYS A 211 0.60 -8.17 -0.36
N THR A 212 1.24 -7.03 -0.66
CA THR A 212 0.68 -6.04 -1.61
C THR A 212 0.66 -6.59 -3.04
N GLN A 213 1.69 -7.33 -3.46
CA GLN A 213 1.75 -7.94 -4.79
C GLN A 213 0.75 -9.09 -4.94
N ASP A 214 0.61 -9.94 -3.93
CA ASP A 214 -0.36 -11.04 -3.92
C ASP A 214 -1.80 -10.51 -3.94
N LEU A 215 -2.08 -9.45 -3.18
CA LEU A 215 -3.38 -8.76 -3.17
C LEU A 215 -3.69 -8.12 -4.53
N LEU A 216 -2.72 -7.44 -5.14
CA LEU A 216 -2.87 -6.84 -6.48
C LEU A 216 -3.17 -7.91 -7.54
N SER A 217 -2.48 -9.06 -7.49
CA SER A 217 -2.76 -10.19 -8.38
C SER A 217 -4.17 -10.75 -8.15
N ALA A 218 -4.52 -11.04 -6.90
CA ALA A 218 -5.83 -11.61 -6.54
C ALA A 218 -7.00 -10.72 -6.98
N HIS A 219 -6.89 -9.40 -6.74
CA HIS A 219 -7.89 -8.44 -7.20
C HIS A 219 -7.97 -8.37 -8.73
N THR A 220 -6.83 -8.38 -9.43
CA THR A 220 -6.79 -8.31 -10.90
C THR A 220 -7.38 -9.57 -11.54
N ASP A 221 -7.08 -10.74 -10.98
CA ASP A 221 -7.65 -12.02 -11.42
C ASP A 221 -9.16 -12.09 -11.17
N HIS A 222 -9.65 -11.57 -10.03
CA HIS A 222 -11.08 -11.54 -9.73
C HIS A 222 -11.82 -10.55 -10.67
N HIS A 223 -11.27 -9.35 -10.88
CA HIS A 223 -11.77 -8.39 -11.86
C HIS A 223 -11.86 -9.00 -13.27
N SER A 224 -10.81 -9.72 -13.71
CA SER A 224 -10.78 -10.38 -15.02
C SER A 224 -11.90 -11.42 -15.17
N LYS A 225 -12.15 -12.24 -14.14
CA LYS A 225 -13.24 -13.23 -14.12
C LYS A 225 -14.62 -12.57 -14.23
N LEU A 226 -14.87 -11.52 -13.44
CA LEU A 226 -16.14 -10.77 -13.52
C LEU A 226 -16.34 -10.10 -14.90
N LYS A 227 -15.25 -9.62 -15.52
CA LYS A 227 -15.28 -9.11 -16.90
C LYS A 227 -15.64 -10.17 -17.94
N ASP A 228 -15.26 -11.43 -17.73
CA ASP A 228 -15.63 -12.52 -18.63
C ASP A 228 -17.09 -12.97 -18.43
N GLU A 229 -17.60 -12.97 -17.19
CA GLU A 229 -19.03 -13.17 -16.90
C GLU A 229 -19.90 -12.04 -17.50
N LEU A 230 -19.47 -10.78 -17.40
CA LEU A 230 -20.11 -9.64 -18.06
C LEU A 230 -20.24 -9.84 -19.57
N LYS A 231 -19.13 -10.18 -20.25
CA LYS A 231 -19.12 -10.47 -21.70
C LYS A 231 -20.06 -11.63 -22.06
N LEU A 232 -20.11 -12.67 -21.22
CA LEU A 232 -21.00 -13.81 -21.43
C LEU A 232 -22.47 -13.39 -21.35
N ALA A 233 -22.85 -12.58 -20.36
CA ALA A 233 -24.22 -12.06 -20.23
C ALA A 233 -24.60 -11.10 -21.37
N VAL A 234 -23.70 -10.19 -21.79
CA VAL A 234 -23.92 -9.34 -22.99
C VAL A 234 -24.20 -10.22 -24.22
N LYS A 235 -23.42 -11.30 -24.41
CA LYS A 235 -23.62 -12.26 -25.51
C LYS A 235 -24.95 -13.02 -25.40
N GLN A 236 -25.37 -13.40 -24.19
CA GLN A 236 -26.68 -14.03 -23.95
C GLN A 236 -27.83 -13.08 -24.34
N GLY A 237 -27.81 -11.83 -23.86
CA GLY A 237 -28.84 -10.83 -24.20
C GLY A 237 -28.88 -10.49 -25.70
N ALA A 238 -27.72 -10.35 -26.36
CA ALA A 238 -27.65 -10.13 -27.81
C ALA A 238 -28.18 -11.33 -28.62
N THR A 239 -27.91 -12.55 -28.16
CA THR A 239 -28.48 -13.78 -28.77
C THR A 239 -30.00 -13.81 -28.60
N LEU A 240 -30.49 -13.48 -27.40
CA LEU A 240 -31.92 -13.42 -27.10
C LEU A 240 -32.66 -12.37 -27.97
N LEU A 241 -32.10 -11.16 -28.14
CA LEU A 241 -32.63 -10.17 -29.07
C LEU A 241 -32.70 -10.68 -30.50
N THR A 242 -31.69 -11.44 -30.94
CA THR A 242 -31.66 -12.04 -32.28
C THR A 242 -32.78 -13.07 -32.45
N CYS A 243 -33.03 -13.91 -31.44
CA CYS A 243 -34.14 -14.88 -31.43
C CYS A 243 -35.51 -14.20 -31.47
N ILE A 244 -35.74 -13.19 -30.63
CA ILE A 244 -37.03 -12.47 -30.59
C ILE A 244 -37.29 -11.71 -31.90
N ARG A 245 -36.25 -11.19 -32.56
CA ARG A 245 -36.35 -10.47 -33.84
C ARG A 245 -36.40 -11.38 -35.07
N GLU A 246 -36.20 -12.70 -34.91
CA GLU A 246 -36.14 -13.67 -36.01
C GLU A 246 -37.36 -13.64 -36.97
N PRO A 247 -38.61 -13.46 -36.52
CA PRO A 247 -39.76 -13.42 -37.42
C PRO A 247 -39.66 -12.31 -38.49
N VAL A 248 -39.04 -11.17 -38.15
CA VAL A 248 -38.86 -10.02 -39.05
C VAL A 248 -37.61 -10.17 -39.91
N THR A 249 -36.53 -10.79 -39.42
CA THR A 249 -35.33 -11.02 -40.22
C THR A 249 -35.53 -12.08 -41.30
N ARG A 250 -36.41 -13.07 -41.06
CA ARG A 250 -36.75 -14.12 -42.04
C ARG A 250 -37.75 -13.67 -43.13
N SER A 251 -38.55 -12.63 -42.88
CA SER A 251 -39.57 -12.15 -43.83
C SER A 251 -39.83 -10.66 -43.70
N ALA A 252 -39.54 -9.90 -44.76
CA ALA A 252 -39.73 -8.45 -44.82
C ALA A 252 -41.20 -7.97 -44.68
N ASN A 253 -42.17 -8.89 -44.81
CA ASN A 253 -43.60 -8.61 -44.61
C ASN A 253 -44.09 -8.95 -43.19
N SER A 254 -43.24 -9.57 -42.35
CA SER A 254 -43.57 -9.90 -40.97
C SER A 254 -43.39 -8.67 -40.06
N LYS A 255 -44.24 -8.56 -39.05
CA LYS A 255 -44.17 -7.51 -38.02
C LYS A 255 -44.26 -8.17 -36.65
N LEU A 256 -43.44 -7.71 -35.71
CA LEU A 256 -43.55 -8.10 -34.31
C LEU A 256 -44.92 -7.66 -33.75
N SER A 257 -45.50 -8.51 -32.92
CA SER A 257 -46.64 -8.17 -32.07
C SER A 257 -46.25 -7.12 -31.01
N PRO A 258 -47.23 -6.42 -30.38
CA PRO A 258 -46.96 -5.50 -29.28
C PRO A 258 -46.16 -6.15 -28.14
N ASP A 259 -46.48 -7.39 -27.76
CA ASP A 259 -45.75 -8.14 -26.71
C ASP A 259 -44.30 -8.43 -27.12
N GLU A 260 -44.04 -8.76 -28.39
CA GLU A 260 -42.67 -8.98 -28.87
C GLU A 260 -41.84 -7.70 -28.91
N LEU A 261 -42.46 -6.55 -29.23
CA LEU A 261 -41.82 -5.23 -29.11
C LEU A 261 -41.49 -4.89 -27.65
N GLU A 262 -42.41 -5.20 -26.72
CA GLU A 262 -42.21 -5.01 -25.27
C GLU A 262 -41.12 -5.95 -24.72
N ASN A 263 -41.08 -7.20 -25.18
CA ASN A 263 -40.01 -8.16 -24.88
C ASN A 263 -38.65 -7.67 -25.42
N VAL A 264 -38.58 -7.14 -26.65
CA VAL A 264 -37.37 -6.52 -27.22
C VAL A 264 -36.91 -5.34 -26.35
N ALA A 265 -37.80 -4.40 -26.03
CA ALA A 265 -37.48 -3.25 -25.20
C ALA A 265 -37.01 -3.66 -23.79
N THR A 266 -37.58 -4.72 -23.23
CA THR A 266 -37.14 -5.29 -21.94
C THR A 266 -35.71 -5.81 -21.99
N VAL A 267 -35.34 -6.55 -23.04
CA VAL A 267 -33.97 -7.10 -23.18
C VAL A 267 -32.97 -5.99 -23.52
N GLU A 268 -33.34 -4.99 -24.32
CA GLU A 268 -32.51 -3.80 -24.57
C GLU A 268 -32.27 -2.99 -23.29
N ARG A 269 -33.29 -2.81 -22.45
CA ARG A 269 -33.15 -2.17 -21.13
C ARG A 269 -32.23 -2.96 -20.20
N LEU A 270 -32.34 -4.29 -20.18
CA LEU A 270 -31.47 -5.16 -19.36
C LEU A 270 -30.00 -5.12 -19.83
N LEU A 271 -29.76 -5.06 -21.15
CA LEU A 271 -28.41 -4.87 -21.70
C LEU A 271 -27.85 -3.48 -21.36
N ALA A 272 -28.66 -2.42 -21.41
CA ALA A 272 -28.25 -1.08 -21.01
C ALA A 272 -27.89 -1.01 -19.52
N GLN A 273 -28.67 -1.67 -18.65
CA GLN A 273 -28.36 -1.77 -17.22
C GLN A 273 -27.03 -2.50 -16.97
N LEU A 274 -26.72 -3.54 -17.76
CA LEU A 274 -25.46 -4.27 -17.65
C LEU A 274 -24.25 -3.40 -18.06
N ASP A 275 -24.37 -2.66 -19.17
CA ASP A 275 -23.36 -1.69 -19.65
C ASP A 275 -23.15 -0.52 -18.68
N GLU A 276 -24.21 0.01 -18.07
CA GLU A 276 -24.11 1.05 -17.04
C GLU A 276 -23.43 0.52 -15.77
N THR A 277 -23.78 -0.68 -15.32
CA THR A 277 -23.16 -1.35 -14.16
C THR A 277 -21.67 -1.62 -14.41
N GLU A 278 -21.31 -2.10 -15.60
CA GLU A 278 -19.93 -2.30 -16.02
C GLU A 278 -19.13 -1.00 -16.01
N LYS A 279 -19.67 0.08 -16.59
CA LYS A 279 -19.01 1.40 -16.62
C LYS A 279 -18.83 2.02 -15.25
N ALA A 280 -19.82 1.89 -14.36
CA ALA A 280 -19.71 2.37 -12.98
C ALA A 280 -18.60 1.62 -12.23
N PHE A 281 -18.54 0.30 -12.38
CA PHE A 281 -17.52 -0.53 -11.77
C PHE A 281 -16.11 -0.25 -12.33
N ASP A 282 -15.96 -0.07 -13.65
CA ASP A 282 -14.67 0.26 -14.28
C ASP A 282 -14.08 1.59 -13.77
N GLN A 283 -14.92 2.60 -13.56
CA GLN A 283 -14.49 3.90 -13.02
C GLN A 283 -14.02 3.80 -11.57
N PHE A 284 -14.60 2.91 -10.78
CA PHE A 284 -14.14 2.58 -9.43
C PHE A 284 -12.83 1.78 -9.50
N TRP A 285 -12.82 0.67 -10.26
CA TRP A 285 -11.67 -0.22 -10.42
C TRP A 285 -10.41 0.53 -10.85
N THR A 286 -10.51 1.42 -11.84
CA THR A 286 -9.35 2.19 -12.35
C THR A 286 -8.67 3.01 -11.25
N LYS A 287 -9.46 3.57 -10.33
CA LYS A 287 -8.93 4.35 -9.20
C LYS A 287 -8.35 3.44 -8.11
N HIS A 288 -9.03 2.33 -7.81
CA HIS A 288 -8.60 1.37 -6.80
C HIS A 288 -7.31 0.66 -7.20
N HIS A 289 -7.25 0.16 -8.44
CA HIS A 289 -6.07 -0.49 -9.01
C HIS A 289 -4.86 0.44 -8.99
N LEU A 290 -5.00 1.69 -9.46
CA LEU A 290 -3.95 2.69 -9.40
C LEU A 290 -3.46 2.96 -7.96
N LYS A 291 -4.37 3.05 -6.98
CA LYS A 291 -4.01 3.23 -5.56
C LYS A 291 -3.22 2.03 -5.03
N LEU A 292 -3.56 0.82 -5.44
CA LEU A 292 -2.88 -0.42 -5.01
C LEU A 292 -1.52 -0.63 -5.71
N GLU A 293 -1.41 -0.27 -6.99
CA GLU A 293 -0.12 -0.20 -7.71
C GLU A 293 0.81 0.84 -7.07
N GLN A 294 0.30 2.02 -6.74
CA GLN A 294 1.04 3.04 -5.98
C GLN A 294 1.41 2.53 -4.58
N CYS A 295 0.57 1.72 -3.92
CA CYS A 295 0.94 1.11 -2.65
C CYS A 295 2.17 0.20 -2.84
N LEU A 296 2.17 -0.65 -3.86
CA LEU A 296 3.31 -1.53 -4.17
C LEU A 296 4.58 -0.73 -4.50
N GLN A 297 4.48 0.35 -5.29
CA GLN A 297 5.60 1.27 -5.55
C GLN A 297 6.17 1.85 -4.25
N LEU A 298 5.31 2.31 -3.34
CA LEU A 298 5.71 2.79 -2.01
C LEU A 298 6.37 1.69 -1.17
N ARG A 299 5.84 0.45 -1.16
CA ARG A 299 6.44 -0.68 -0.43
C ARG A 299 7.86 -0.96 -0.91
N HIS A 300 8.08 -0.97 -2.23
CA HIS A 300 9.42 -1.12 -2.82
C HIS A 300 10.34 0.06 -2.46
N PHE A 301 9.88 1.30 -2.64
CA PHE A 301 10.64 2.49 -2.28
C PHE A 301 11.06 2.49 -0.78
N GLU A 302 10.17 2.09 0.13
CA GLU A 302 10.46 1.98 1.56
C GLU A 302 11.32 0.77 1.93
N HIS A 303 11.34 -0.29 1.11
CA HIS A 303 12.28 -1.40 1.23
C HIS A 303 13.68 -0.94 0.84
N ASP A 304 13.83 -0.41 -0.37
CA ASP A 304 15.12 -0.01 -0.94
C ASP A 304 15.75 1.15 -0.15
N PHE A 305 14.93 2.06 0.37
CA PHE A 305 15.36 3.12 1.28
C PHE A 305 16.05 2.54 2.53
N ARG A 306 15.45 1.52 3.16
CA ARG A 306 16.02 0.89 4.36
C ARG A 306 17.30 0.13 4.05
N GLU A 307 17.33 -0.60 2.93
CA GLU A 307 18.49 -1.35 2.47
C GLU A 307 19.70 -0.42 2.22
N VAL A 308 19.50 0.64 1.44
CA VAL A 308 20.55 1.60 1.07
C VAL A 308 21.01 2.42 2.26
N LYS A 309 20.07 2.89 3.11
CA LYS A 309 20.40 3.59 4.35
C LYS A 309 21.28 2.73 5.26
N LEU A 310 20.91 1.47 5.48
CA LEU A 310 21.69 0.54 6.30
C LEU A 310 23.08 0.28 5.70
N ALA A 311 23.19 0.15 4.38
CA ALA A 311 24.48 -0.03 3.70
C ALA A 311 25.41 1.18 3.92
N LEU A 312 24.91 2.41 3.74
CA LEU A 312 25.69 3.63 3.93
C LEU A 312 26.01 3.88 5.42
N ASP A 313 25.06 3.67 6.33
CA ASP A 313 25.29 3.78 7.78
C ASP A 313 26.42 2.83 8.26
N ASN A 314 26.40 1.56 7.82
CA ASN A 314 27.43 0.57 8.15
C ASN A 314 28.82 0.97 7.60
N LEU A 315 28.88 1.57 6.41
CA LEU A 315 30.13 2.08 5.84
C LEU A 315 30.65 3.30 6.60
N MET A 316 29.76 4.22 7.01
CA MET A 316 30.12 5.36 7.87
C MET A 316 30.63 4.91 9.24
N GLU A 317 30.00 3.91 9.86
CA GLU A 317 30.49 3.32 11.13
C GLU A 317 31.87 2.68 10.95
N THR A 318 32.08 1.95 9.84
CA THR A 318 33.40 1.38 9.49
C THR A 318 34.46 2.49 9.33
N GLN A 319 34.12 3.60 8.68
CA GLN A 319 35.01 4.75 8.47
C GLN A 319 35.34 5.48 9.78
N ALA A 320 34.37 5.58 10.69
CA ALA A 320 34.57 6.15 12.02
C ALA A 320 35.52 5.29 12.87
N GLY A 321 35.53 3.97 12.65
CA GLY A 321 36.48 3.05 13.28
C GLY A 321 37.93 3.15 12.77
N PHE A 322 38.18 3.78 11.62
CA PHE A 322 39.54 3.97 11.10
C PHE A 322 40.29 5.04 11.90
N ALA A 323 41.56 4.81 12.22
CA ALA A 323 42.42 5.83 12.80
C ALA A 323 42.58 7.03 11.84
N ASP A 324 42.32 8.25 12.33
CA ASP A 324 42.45 9.48 11.54
C ASP A 324 43.91 9.85 11.22
N ILE A 325 44.85 9.36 12.04
CA ILE A 325 46.25 9.77 12.02
C ILE A 325 47.13 8.52 12.16
N GLY A 326 48.15 8.38 11.31
CA GLY A 326 49.15 7.31 11.43
C GLY A 326 50.36 7.73 12.26
N ASP A 327 51.21 6.78 12.61
CA ASP A 327 52.47 6.98 13.35
C ASP A 327 53.72 7.07 12.46
N SER A 328 53.58 6.78 11.17
CA SER A 328 54.64 6.63 10.18
C SER A 328 54.10 6.76 8.75
N VAL A 329 54.96 7.10 7.78
CA VAL A 329 54.58 7.19 6.35
C VAL A 329 53.89 5.91 5.88
N THR A 330 54.49 4.74 6.15
CA THR A 330 53.94 3.42 5.76
C THR A 330 52.55 3.16 6.35
N ARG A 331 52.30 3.58 7.61
CA ARG A 331 50.98 3.42 8.24
C ARG A 331 49.94 4.35 7.63
N VAL A 332 50.28 5.60 7.32
CA VAL A 332 49.36 6.53 6.65
C VAL A 332 49.05 6.08 5.22
N GLU A 333 50.04 5.60 4.47
CA GLU A 333 49.83 5.03 3.14
C GLU A 333 48.97 3.76 3.19
N HIS A 334 49.01 3.00 4.29
CA HIS A 334 48.08 1.89 4.53
C HIS A 334 46.65 2.41 4.79
N LEU A 335 46.48 3.39 5.69
CA LEU A 335 45.18 4.00 5.98
C LEU A 335 44.53 4.61 4.73
N LEU A 336 45.30 5.25 3.85
CA LEU A 336 44.82 5.79 2.57
C LEU A 336 44.34 4.68 1.61
N ARG A 337 44.98 3.50 1.62
CA ARG A 337 44.51 2.33 0.86
C ARG A 337 43.24 1.73 1.47
N GLU A 338 43.15 1.64 2.80
CA GLU A 338 41.95 1.20 3.51
C GLU A 338 40.76 2.13 3.23
N GLN A 339 40.97 3.45 3.28
CA GLN A 339 39.95 4.45 2.94
C GLN A 339 39.49 4.34 1.49
N LYS A 340 40.42 4.17 0.53
CA LYS A 340 40.06 4.00 -0.88
C LYS A 340 39.22 2.75 -1.13
N GLN A 341 39.56 1.63 -0.48
CA GLN A 341 38.77 0.41 -0.58
C GLN A 341 37.38 0.54 0.07
N LEU A 342 37.21 1.44 1.03
CA LEU A 342 35.91 1.73 1.64
C LEU A 342 35.06 2.65 0.75
N GLU A 343 35.66 3.68 0.16
CA GLU A 343 35.06 4.56 -0.84
C GLU A 343 34.60 3.76 -2.08
N GLU A 344 35.45 2.89 -2.62
CA GLU A 344 35.12 2.00 -3.74
C GLU A 344 33.91 1.09 -3.45
N LYS A 345 33.74 0.64 -2.19
CA LYS A 345 32.55 -0.12 -1.74
C LYS A 345 31.31 0.75 -1.52
N GLY A 346 31.48 2.03 -1.20
CA GLY A 346 30.40 2.99 -1.00
C GLY A 346 29.77 3.50 -2.29
N GLN A 347 30.47 3.39 -3.43
CA GLN A 347 30.01 3.91 -4.71
C GLN A 347 28.66 3.34 -5.16
N GLU A 348 28.47 2.01 -5.08
CA GLU A 348 27.19 1.38 -5.46
C GLU A 348 26.02 1.81 -4.55
N PRO A 349 26.12 1.74 -3.21
CA PRO A 349 25.10 2.29 -2.31
C PRO A 349 24.81 3.78 -2.54
N LEU A 350 25.83 4.58 -2.85
CA LEU A 350 25.70 6.02 -3.12
C LEU A 350 24.93 6.29 -4.42
N GLU A 351 25.25 5.58 -5.49
CA GLU A 351 24.52 5.64 -6.77
C GLU A 351 23.07 5.15 -6.61
N LYS A 352 22.85 4.05 -5.88
CA LYS A 352 21.51 3.54 -5.57
C LYS A 352 20.70 4.55 -4.75
N ALA A 353 21.32 5.23 -3.77
CA ALA A 353 20.67 6.28 -2.98
C ALA A 353 20.24 7.49 -3.83
N GLN A 354 21.11 7.98 -4.71
CA GLN A 354 20.83 9.11 -5.60
C GLN A 354 19.74 8.76 -6.62
N SER A 355 19.80 7.57 -7.21
CA SER A 355 18.79 7.04 -8.13
C SER A 355 17.43 6.88 -7.45
N LEU A 356 17.41 6.31 -6.24
CA LEU A 356 16.19 6.14 -5.45
C LEU A 356 15.57 7.48 -5.04
N ALA A 357 16.40 8.46 -4.65
CA ALA A 357 15.92 9.81 -4.36
C ALA A 357 15.26 10.45 -5.59
N LEU A 358 15.88 10.34 -6.77
CA LEU A 358 15.31 10.81 -8.04
C LEU A 358 14.00 10.09 -8.40
N HIS A 359 13.94 8.78 -8.20
CA HIS A 359 12.72 8.00 -8.42
C HIS A 359 11.58 8.48 -7.51
N GLY A 360 11.84 8.71 -6.22
CA GLY A 360 10.83 9.26 -5.31
C GLY A 360 10.35 10.66 -5.69
N GLU A 361 11.23 11.54 -6.21
CA GLU A 361 10.80 12.84 -6.78
C GLU A 361 9.94 12.67 -8.04
N GLN A 362 10.17 11.65 -8.87
CA GLN A 362 9.29 11.30 -10.01
C GLN A 362 7.91 10.81 -9.54
N LEU A 363 7.85 9.96 -8.49
CA LEU A 363 6.58 9.54 -7.89
C LEU A 363 5.79 10.75 -7.39
N ILE A 364 6.45 11.70 -6.72
CA ILE A 364 5.84 12.96 -6.27
C ILE A 364 5.30 13.79 -7.46
N GLN A 365 6.07 13.93 -8.54
CA GLN A 365 5.64 14.66 -9.75
C GLN A 365 4.42 14.00 -10.43
N ASN A 366 4.30 12.68 -10.34
CA ASN A 366 3.18 11.90 -10.87
C ASN A 366 1.94 11.88 -9.95
N ASN A 367 1.90 12.73 -8.90
CA ASN A 367 0.80 12.82 -7.93
C ASN A 367 0.50 11.50 -7.20
N HIS A 368 1.55 10.76 -6.83
CA HIS A 368 1.45 9.54 -6.04
C HIS A 368 0.77 9.78 -4.68
N TYR A 369 -0.22 8.97 -4.26
CA TYR A 369 -1.05 9.28 -3.08
C TYR A 369 -0.27 9.53 -1.78
N ALA A 370 0.88 8.85 -1.63
CA ALA A 370 1.73 8.91 -0.42
C ALA A 370 2.88 9.94 -0.46
N VAL A 371 2.71 11.11 -1.10
CA VAL A 371 3.73 12.18 -1.18
C VAL A 371 4.38 12.48 0.17
N ASP A 372 3.59 12.55 1.25
CA ASP A 372 4.07 12.92 2.59
C ASP A 372 4.96 11.84 3.24
N SER A 373 4.86 10.58 2.80
CA SER A 373 5.76 9.50 3.23
C SER A 373 7.04 9.43 2.39
N ILE A 374 6.95 9.79 1.10
CA ILE A 374 8.06 9.71 0.13
C ILE A 374 9.01 10.91 0.29
N ARG A 375 8.46 12.13 0.36
CA ARG A 375 9.24 13.38 0.36
C ARG A 375 10.30 13.46 1.48
N PRO A 376 10.01 13.10 2.75
CA PRO A 376 11.03 13.12 3.80
C PRO A 376 12.17 12.15 3.52
N LYS A 377 11.86 10.95 2.99
CA LYS A 377 12.85 9.93 2.64
C LYS A 377 13.75 10.36 1.47
N CYS A 378 13.22 11.05 0.46
CA CYS A 378 14.01 11.67 -0.61
C CYS A 378 15.00 12.73 -0.09
N VAL A 379 14.61 13.51 0.93
CA VAL A 379 15.50 14.49 1.57
C VAL A 379 16.56 13.78 2.42
N GLU A 380 16.19 12.73 3.15
CA GLU A 380 17.09 11.93 3.98
C GLU A 380 18.15 11.20 3.12
N LEU A 381 17.75 10.56 2.01
CA LEU A 381 18.69 9.92 1.06
C LEU A 381 19.74 10.90 0.54
N ARG A 382 19.31 12.10 0.09
CA ARG A 382 20.22 13.15 -0.37
C ARG A 382 21.19 13.57 0.72
N ARG A 383 20.70 13.77 1.95
CA ARG A 383 21.54 14.09 3.09
C ARG A 383 22.55 12.98 3.40
N ILE A 384 22.17 11.71 3.41
CA ILE A 384 23.10 10.59 3.69
C ILE A 384 24.20 10.54 2.61
N CYS A 385 23.87 10.81 1.35
CA CYS A 385 24.86 10.92 0.27
C CYS A 385 25.87 12.06 0.53
N ASP A 386 25.38 13.24 0.91
CA ASP A 386 26.21 14.40 1.22
C ASP A 386 27.09 14.13 2.46
N ASP A 387 26.52 13.58 3.53
CA ASP A 387 27.22 13.26 4.78
C ASP A 387 28.35 12.22 4.53
N PHE A 388 28.09 11.15 3.77
CA PHE A 388 29.10 10.14 3.38
C PHE A 388 30.23 10.75 2.53
N THR A 389 29.88 11.56 1.52
CA THR A 389 30.84 12.21 0.62
C THR A 389 31.73 13.20 1.36
N ASN A 390 31.14 14.01 2.25
CA ASN A 390 31.85 15.01 3.04
C ASN A 390 32.78 14.39 4.08
N GLU A 391 32.35 13.35 4.80
CA GLU A 391 33.21 12.64 5.76
C GLU A 391 34.34 11.88 5.06
N THR A 392 34.10 11.28 3.88
CA THR A 392 35.14 10.66 3.05
C THR A 392 36.21 11.67 2.65
N LYS A 393 35.80 12.82 2.11
CA LYS A 393 36.71 13.92 1.74
C LYS A 393 37.52 14.42 2.95
N LYS A 394 36.85 14.66 4.07
CA LYS A 394 37.46 15.09 5.34
C LYS A 394 38.50 14.07 5.85
N LYS A 395 38.23 12.77 5.73
CA LYS A 395 39.19 11.71 6.08
C LYS A 395 40.44 11.78 5.18
N TYR A 396 40.27 11.97 3.88
CA TYR A 396 41.39 12.18 2.96
C TYR A 396 42.19 13.45 3.26
N ASP A 397 41.54 14.57 3.59
CA ASP A 397 42.22 15.82 3.94
C ASP A 397 43.09 15.66 5.21
N ILE A 398 42.61 14.91 6.21
CA ILE A 398 43.35 14.63 7.45
C ILE A 398 44.51 13.66 7.18
N LEU A 399 44.27 12.53 6.50
CA LEU A 399 45.30 11.54 6.16
C LEU A 399 46.37 12.14 5.22
N GLY A 400 45.99 13.01 4.28
CA GLY A 400 46.92 13.72 3.40
C GLY A 400 47.86 14.65 4.18
N LYS A 401 47.34 15.41 5.15
CA LYS A 401 48.16 16.21 6.07
C LYS A 401 49.07 15.34 6.94
N SER A 402 48.57 14.20 7.43
CA SER A 402 49.37 13.23 8.21
C SER A 402 50.51 12.63 7.38
N LEU A 403 50.27 12.33 6.11
CA LEU A 403 51.28 11.81 5.19
C LEU A 403 52.39 12.83 4.93
N GLU A 404 52.04 14.08 4.70
CA GLU A 404 53.02 15.15 4.48
C GLU A 404 53.86 15.42 5.73
N LEU A 405 53.23 15.47 6.91
CA LEU A 405 53.90 15.60 8.21
C LEU A 405 54.96 14.51 8.40
N HIS A 406 54.59 13.24 8.22
CA HIS A 406 55.51 12.12 8.37
C HIS A 406 56.60 12.10 7.28
N LYS A 407 56.29 12.50 6.04
CA LYS A 407 57.31 12.64 4.98
C LYS A 407 58.34 13.72 5.29
N GLN A 408 57.96 14.82 5.93
CA GLN A 408 58.91 15.83 6.39
C GLN A 408 59.78 15.34 7.54
N LEU A 409 59.19 14.65 8.52
CA LEU A 409 59.93 14.04 9.64
C LEU A 409 60.92 12.95 9.17
N ASP A 410 60.51 12.09 8.24
CA ASP A 410 61.38 11.05 7.68
C ASP A 410 62.54 11.65 6.87
N LYS A 411 62.30 12.67 6.02
CA LYS A 411 63.36 13.39 5.30
C LYS A 411 64.38 14.00 6.26
N ALA A 412 63.92 14.65 7.33
CA ALA A 412 64.79 15.21 8.36
C ALA A 412 65.61 14.13 9.08
N SER A 413 64.99 13.00 9.47
CA SER A 413 65.72 11.89 10.12
C SER A 413 66.74 11.24 9.21
N GLN A 414 66.42 11.04 7.93
CA GLN A 414 67.32 10.49 6.90
C GLN A 414 68.51 11.42 6.64
N TRP A 415 68.29 12.75 6.60
CA TRP A 415 69.37 13.72 6.50
C TRP A 415 70.31 13.63 7.72
N CYS A 416 69.77 13.54 8.94
CA CYS A 416 70.59 13.33 10.14
C CYS A 416 71.41 12.03 10.07
N GLU A 417 70.81 10.92 9.60
CA GLU A 417 71.49 9.63 9.44
C GLU A 417 72.61 9.67 8.40
N ALA A 418 72.36 10.29 7.24
CA ALA A 418 73.37 10.52 6.22
C ALA A 418 74.52 11.41 6.75
N GLY A 419 74.20 12.41 7.57
CA GLY A 419 75.20 13.29 8.19
C GLY A 419 76.07 12.58 9.22
N ILE A 420 75.46 11.76 10.09
CA ILE A 420 76.19 10.89 11.04
C ILE A 420 77.07 9.89 10.28
N TYR A 421 76.56 9.29 9.20
CA TYR A 421 77.33 8.35 8.37
C TYR A 421 78.53 9.02 7.68
N LEU A 422 78.34 10.22 7.12
CA LEU A 422 79.42 11.01 6.54
C LEU A 422 80.51 11.30 7.58
N LEU A 423 80.14 11.79 8.75
CA LEU A 423 81.07 12.04 9.86
C LEU A 423 81.82 10.78 10.31
N ALA A 424 81.14 9.63 10.36
CA ALA A 424 81.74 8.34 10.68
C ALA A 424 82.68 7.82 9.58
N SER A 425 82.40 8.10 8.31
CA SER A 425 83.25 7.67 7.18
C SER A 425 84.58 8.44 7.09
N GLN A 426 84.68 9.62 7.72
CA GLN A 426 85.90 10.43 7.77
C GLN A 426 86.91 9.89 8.80
N ALA A 427 87.44 8.71 8.50
CA ALA A 427 88.42 8.02 9.33
C ALA A 427 89.64 8.91 9.66
N VAL A 428 90.11 8.82 10.91
CA VAL A 428 91.06 9.78 11.51
C VAL A 428 92.45 9.71 10.84
N ASP A 429 92.83 8.56 10.32
CA ASP A 429 94.04 8.29 9.53
C ASP A 429 94.03 9.01 8.17
N LYS A 430 92.90 8.96 7.44
CA LYS A 430 92.74 9.61 6.14
C LYS A 430 92.72 11.14 6.21
N CYS A 431 92.39 11.70 7.38
CA CYS A 431 92.29 13.14 7.60
C CYS A 431 93.55 13.78 8.21
N GLN A 432 94.69 13.07 8.27
CA GLN A 432 95.94 13.61 8.87
C GLN A 432 96.80 14.42 7.89
N SER A 433 96.65 14.19 6.58
CA SER A 433 97.25 15.02 5.55
C SER A 433 96.44 16.31 5.36
N GLN A 434 97.10 17.38 4.92
CA GLN A 434 96.44 18.65 4.58
C GLN A 434 95.35 18.42 3.52
N GLU A 435 95.69 17.73 2.42
CA GLU A 435 94.78 17.37 1.33
C GLU A 435 93.57 16.54 1.80
N GLY A 436 93.79 15.59 2.73
CA GLY A 436 92.70 14.80 3.32
C GLY A 436 91.77 15.63 4.20
N ALA A 437 92.31 16.60 4.95
CA ALA A 437 91.52 17.52 5.75
C ALA A 437 90.73 18.53 4.90
N GLU A 438 91.29 19.02 3.80
CA GLU A 438 90.63 19.91 2.83
C GLU A 438 89.52 19.18 2.05
N THR A 439 89.75 17.93 1.66
CA THR A 439 88.72 17.07 1.02
C THR A 439 87.55 16.83 1.97
N ALA A 440 87.85 16.42 3.21
CA ALA A 440 86.84 16.19 4.25
C ALA A 440 86.03 17.45 4.63
N LEU A 441 86.64 18.65 4.53
CA LEU A 441 85.91 19.92 4.67
C LEU A 441 84.96 20.16 3.50
N THR A 442 85.44 19.96 2.27
CA THR A 442 84.65 20.17 1.05
C THR A 442 83.42 19.26 1.01
N GLU A 443 83.55 18.00 1.47
CA GLU A 443 82.43 17.06 1.62
C GLU A 443 81.38 17.55 2.64
N ILE A 444 81.82 18.05 3.81
CA ILE A 444 80.92 18.60 4.83
C ILE A 444 80.23 19.87 4.31
N GLU A 445 80.97 20.79 3.71
CA GLU A 445 80.39 22.04 3.19
C GLU A 445 79.38 21.75 2.07
N LYS A 446 79.66 20.78 1.18
CA LYS A 446 78.70 20.28 0.18
C LYS A 446 77.47 19.64 0.81
N PHE A 447 77.63 18.88 1.90
CA PHE A 447 76.50 18.26 2.62
C PHE A 447 75.63 19.29 3.35
N LEU A 448 76.23 20.29 4.00
CA LEU A 448 75.50 21.35 4.69
C LEU A 448 74.69 22.25 3.74
N VAL A 449 75.06 22.36 2.46
CA VAL A 449 74.25 23.05 1.45
C VAL A 449 72.88 22.37 1.25
N THR A 450 72.79 21.03 1.32
CA THR A 450 71.51 20.31 1.16
C THR A 450 70.59 20.45 2.39
N ALA A 451 71.11 20.91 3.53
CA ALA A 451 70.33 21.07 4.76
C ALA A 451 69.08 21.96 4.55
N LYS A 452 69.16 22.96 3.66
CA LYS A 452 68.01 23.84 3.35
C LYS A 452 66.83 23.14 2.67
N GLU A 453 67.04 21.97 2.08
CA GLU A 453 66.00 21.16 1.43
C GLU A 453 65.38 20.12 2.38
N HIS A 454 65.99 19.89 3.54
CA HIS A 454 65.63 18.85 4.51
C HIS A 454 65.36 19.37 5.93
N GLN A 455 65.68 20.62 6.23
CA GLN A 455 65.36 21.27 7.49
C GLN A 455 63.86 21.50 7.62
N LEU A 456 63.32 21.20 8.79
CA LEU A 456 62.00 21.64 9.22
C LEU A 456 62.06 23.17 9.42
N SER A 457 61.65 23.93 8.41
CA SER A 457 61.59 25.39 8.45
C SER A 457 60.85 25.87 9.70
N ASN A 458 61.46 26.82 10.42
CA ASN A 458 60.96 27.47 11.65
C ASN A 458 59.99 26.60 12.48
N PRO A 459 60.42 25.97 13.58
CA PRO A 459 59.56 25.05 14.37
C PRO A 459 58.17 25.58 14.72
N LYS A 460 57.98 26.91 14.85
CA LYS A 460 56.66 27.52 15.03
C LYS A 460 55.75 27.38 13.80
N GLU A 461 56.27 27.62 12.60
CA GLU A 461 55.55 27.45 11.33
C GLU A 461 55.19 25.98 11.11
N PHE A 462 56.12 25.06 11.35
CA PHE A 462 55.87 23.62 11.30
C PHE A 462 54.74 23.19 12.26
N TYR A 463 54.81 23.56 13.54
CA TYR A 463 53.74 23.20 14.49
C TYR A 463 52.40 23.87 14.14
N ASN A 464 52.40 25.13 13.68
CA ASN A 464 51.18 25.81 13.23
C ASN A 464 50.55 25.15 11.99
N GLN A 465 51.35 24.61 11.06
CA GLN A 465 50.87 23.96 9.84
C GLN A 465 50.11 22.65 10.13
N PHE A 466 50.51 21.94 11.19
CA PHE A 466 49.99 20.60 11.51
C PHE A 466 49.21 20.52 12.83
N ASP A 467 48.86 21.66 13.45
CA ASP A 467 48.22 21.74 14.78
C ASP A 467 47.00 20.81 14.94
N MET A 468 46.14 20.74 13.93
CA MET A 468 44.94 19.89 13.91
C MET A 468 45.20 18.38 13.95
N ILE A 469 46.44 17.92 13.73
CA ILE A 469 46.82 16.48 13.69
C ILE A 469 48.01 16.13 14.60
N LEU A 470 48.44 17.07 15.45
CA LEU A 470 49.60 16.88 16.33
C LEU A 470 49.23 16.16 17.63
N THR A 471 49.21 14.82 17.58
CA THR A 471 49.07 14.00 18.80
C THR A 471 50.30 14.13 19.72
N PRO A 472 50.19 13.79 21.01
CA PRO A 472 51.33 13.81 21.94
C PRO A 472 52.51 12.95 21.47
N GLU A 473 52.26 11.76 20.88
CA GLU A 473 53.31 10.88 20.36
C GLU A 473 54.03 11.52 19.16
N ILE A 474 53.27 12.09 18.22
CA ILE A 474 53.83 12.74 17.02
C ILE A 474 54.61 13.99 17.41
N LYS A 475 54.13 14.76 18.39
CA LYS A 475 54.85 15.92 18.92
C LYS A 475 56.18 15.52 19.57
N ALA A 476 56.19 14.46 20.38
CA ALA A 476 57.42 13.91 20.97
C ALA A 476 58.38 13.37 19.90
N ASN A 477 57.86 12.72 18.85
CA ASN A 477 58.65 12.26 17.71
C ASN A 477 59.31 13.43 16.96
N ALA A 478 58.54 14.48 16.65
CA ALA A 478 59.03 15.69 16.01
C ALA A 478 60.12 16.39 16.85
N GLN A 479 59.91 16.51 18.16
CA GLN A 479 60.92 17.08 19.08
C GLN A 479 62.22 16.25 19.09
N ARG A 480 62.13 14.92 19.10
CA ARG A 480 63.29 14.02 19.03
C ARG A 480 64.07 14.19 17.72
N ILE A 481 63.39 14.39 16.60
CA ILE A 481 64.02 14.60 15.28
C ILE A 481 64.64 16.01 15.19
N LEU A 482 63.98 17.03 15.74
CA LEU A 482 64.53 18.39 15.87
C LEU A 482 65.81 18.40 16.73
N GLN A 483 65.84 17.70 17.88
CA GLN A 483 67.05 17.57 18.68
C GLN A 483 68.17 16.86 17.90
N LYS A 484 67.85 15.78 17.18
CA LYS A 484 68.82 15.06 16.33
C LYS A 484 69.39 15.94 15.22
N LEU A 485 68.62 16.87 14.66
CA LEU A 485 69.09 17.88 13.70
C LEU A 485 70.11 18.83 14.34
N GLU A 486 69.79 19.38 15.52
CA GLU A 486 70.69 20.26 16.28
C GLU A 486 72.00 19.56 16.66
N ASP A 487 71.91 18.32 17.17
CA ASP A 487 73.08 17.51 17.57
C ASP A 487 74.01 17.25 16.38
N VAL A 488 73.46 16.89 15.21
CA VAL A 488 74.24 16.64 13.99
C VAL A 488 74.88 17.91 13.45
N GLN A 489 74.18 19.05 13.50
CA GLN A 489 74.75 20.35 13.13
C GLN A 489 75.93 20.71 14.05
N GLU A 490 75.79 20.52 15.36
CA GLU A 490 76.86 20.77 16.33
C GLU A 490 78.07 19.84 16.11
N MET A 491 77.84 18.57 15.73
CA MET A 491 78.91 17.64 15.34
C MET A 491 79.64 18.11 14.08
N PHE A 492 78.93 18.61 13.07
CA PHE A 492 79.55 19.20 11.87
C PHE A 492 80.37 20.43 12.20
N ASP A 493 79.87 21.35 13.00
CA ASP A 493 80.58 22.57 13.41
C ASP A 493 81.89 22.22 14.16
N LYS A 494 81.81 21.30 15.13
CA LYS A 494 82.98 20.74 15.85
C LYS A 494 83.99 20.09 14.90
N ARG A 495 83.51 19.32 13.91
CA ARG A 495 84.36 18.63 12.92
C ARG A 495 85.04 19.63 11.98
N GLN A 496 84.32 20.63 11.47
CA GLN A 496 84.87 21.69 10.64
C GLN A 496 85.98 22.46 11.36
N VAL A 497 85.76 22.84 12.63
CA VAL A 497 86.79 23.53 13.44
C VAL A 497 88.04 22.68 13.62
N SER A 498 87.89 21.35 13.76
CA SER A 498 89.02 20.42 13.84
C SER A 498 89.78 20.31 12.52
N LEU A 499 89.08 20.10 11.41
CA LEU A 499 89.68 19.94 10.08
C LEU A 499 90.34 21.25 9.59
N LYS A 500 89.73 22.42 9.83
CA LYS A 500 90.32 23.74 9.52
C LYS A 500 91.66 23.95 10.25
N LYS A 501 91.80 23.43 11.47
CA LYS A 501 93.08 23.43 12.23
C LYS A 501 94.11 22.41 11.73
N LEU A 502 93.68 21.32 11.09
CA LEU A 502 94.57 20.33 10.49
C LEU A 502 95.09 20.79 9.12
N ALA A 503 94.21 21.31 8.26
CA ALA A 503 94.58 21.89 6.97
C ALA A 503 95.56 23.08 7.11
N ALA A 504 95.44 23.88 8.18
CA ALA A 504 96.33 25.00 8.45
C ALA A 504 97.75 24.62 8.95
N LYS A 505 98.07 23.33 9.17
CA LYS A 505 99.41 22.92 9.62
C LYS A 505 100.38 22.75 8.44
N GLN A 506 101.23 23.74 8.22
CA GLN A 506 102.46 23.52 7.43
C GLN A 506 103.34 22.44 8.07
N THR A 507 103.81 21.51 7.24
CA THR A 507 104.86 20.55 7.59
C THR A 507 106.18 21.27 7.86
N ARG A 508 106.67 21.24 9.11
CA ARG A 508 108.07 21.61 9.40
C ARG A 508 109.02 20.51 8.91
N PRO A 509 110.23 20.85 8.43
CA PRO A 509 111.22 19.84 8.05
C PRO A 509 111.59 18.93 9.22
N VAL A 510 111.62 17.62 8.99
CA VAL A 510 112.05 16.63 9.98
C VAL A 510 113.58 16.58 9.99
N GLN A 511 114.18 16.87 11.15
CA GLN A 511 115.63 16.73 11.35
C GLN A 511 115.94 15.33 11.92
N PRO A 512 116.81 14.53 11.28
CA PRO A 512 117.12 13.17 11.75
C PRO A 512 118.15 13.21 12.90
N VAL A 513 117.92 12.41 13.94
CA VAL A 513 118.87 12.21 15.06
C VAL A 513 119.05 10.71 15.33
N ALA A 514 120.28 10.32 15.62
CA ALA A 514 120.77 8.92 15.67
C ALA A 514 120.52 8.20 17.03
N PRO A 515 120.71 6.87 17.13
CA PRO A 515 120.26 6.06 18.27
C PRO A 515 121.30 5.78 19.38
N HIS A 516 120.83 5.13 20.47
CA HIS A 516 121.52 4.56 21.66
C HIS A 516 121.87 5.51 22.84
N PRO A 517 122.05 4.99 24.10
CA PRO A 517 121.81 3.64 24.65
C PRO A 517 120.92 3.59 25.94
N GLU A 518 120.92 2.42 26.60
CA GLU A 518 120.11 1.95 27.75
C GLU A 518 120.13 2.79 29.06
N SER A 519 119.06 2.69 29.88
CA SER A 519 119.10 2.05 31.24
C SER A 519 117.84 2.28 32.12
N SER A 520 117.55 1.30 32.98
CA SER A 520 116.64 1.37 34.16
C SER A 520 117.34 2.10 35.35
N PRO A 521 116.70 2.61 36.44
CA PRO A 521 115.69 1.86 37.25
C PRO A 521 114.71 2.63 38.23
N LYS A 522 113.93 1.84 38.99
CA LYS A 522 113.38 2.06 40.38
C LYS A 522 112.23 3.08 40.67
N ARG A 523 111.05 2.50 40.95
CA ARG A 523 110.37 2.39 42.28
C ARG A 523 109.90 3.66 43.05
N ALA A 524 108.58 3.81 43.23
CA ALA A 524 107.92 4.08 44.54
C ALA A 524 106.38 3.86 44.50
N SER A 525 105.80 3.43 45.62
CA SER A 525 104.33 3.38 45.90
C SER A 525 103.99 4.42 46.99
N PRO A 526 102.71 4.75 47.29
CA PRO A 526 101.94 3.95 48.28
C PRO A 526 100.40 3.86 48.01
N LYS A 527 99.79 2.67 48.13
CA LYS A 527 98.96 2.13 49.26
C LYS A 527 97.45 2.47 49.18
N ILE A 528 96.56 1.46 49.03
CA ILE A 528 95.75 0.76 50.09
C ILE A 528 94.65 1.71 50.64
N THR A 529 93.35 1.36 50.62
CA THR A 529 92.75 0.28 51.45
C THR A 529 91.50 -0.39 50.84
N ARG A 530 91.43 -1.71 50.99
CA ARG A 530 90.24 -2.59 50.88
C ARG A 530 90.02 -3.20 52.28
N PRO A 531 88.78 -3.52 52.72
CA PRO A 531 88.27 -4.89 52.63
C PRO A 531 86.82 -4.93 52.08
N ALA A 532 86.31 -5.96 51.38
CA ALA A 532 86.32 -7.42 51.60
C ALA A 532 85.38 -7.85 52.76
N ALA A 533 84.59 -8.93 52.67
CA ALA A 533 84.25 -9.82 51.55
C ALA A 533 83.05 -10.75 51.94
N VAL A 534 82.76 -11.70 51.03
CA VAL A 534 82.15 -13.04 51.20
C VAL A 534 80.62 -13.08 51.05
N GLY A 535 80.02 -13.96 50.24
CA GLY A 535 80.56 -14.92 49.26
C GLY A 535 79.58 -16.07 48.95
N ASN A 536 79.72 -16.69 47.76
CA ASN A 536 79.06 -17.95 47.31
C ASN A 536 77.52 -17.93 47.15
N SER A 537 76.85 -18.76 46.32
CA SER A 537 77.23 -19.49 45.09
C SER A 537 75.96 -19.99 44.38
N THR A 538 76.03 -20.18 43.05
CA THR A 538 75.27 -21.17 42.23
C THR A 538 73.73 -21.28 42.27
N SER A 539 73.12 -20.86 41.14
CA SER A 539 72.22 -21.64 40.25
C SER A 539 70.77 -22.04 40.61
N ASN A 540 69.90 -21.78 39.61
CA ASN A 540 68.77 -22.59 39.11
C ASN A 540 67.29 -22.34 39.54
N HIS A 541 66.43 -22.43 38.51
CA HIS A 541 64.97 -22.67 38.44
C HIS A 541 63.95 -21.69 39.09
N ALA A 542 63.39 -20.82 38.24
CA ALA A 542 62.04 -20.92 37.64
C ALA A 542 60.78 -21.27 38.49
N VAL A 543 59.69 -20.50 38.23
CA VAL A 543 58.25 -20.86 38.21
C VAL A 543 57.34 -20.65 39.46
N LEU A 544 56.50 -19.60 39.33
CA LEU A 544 55.07 -19.40 39.67
C LEU A 544 54.41 -19.55 41.08
N LYS A 545 53.48 -18.59 41.30
CA LYS A 545 52.24 -18.48 42.14
C LYS A 545 52.38 -17.68 43.46
N SER A 546 51.64 -16.57 43.65
CA SER A 546 50.19 -16.42 43.95
C SER A 546 49.87 -16.82 45.40
N THR A 547 49.11 -16.10 46.26
CA THR A 547 48.05 -15.07 46.04
C THR A 547 47.73 -14.30 47.36
N SER A 548 47.01 -13.16 47.28
CA SER A 548 46.13 -12.55 48.32
C SER A 548 46.80 -11.90 49.57
N HIS A 549 46.27 -10.86 50.24
CA HIS A 549 44.87 -10.45 50.48
C HIS A 549 44.59 -8.92 50.41
N MET A 550 43.28 -8.58 50.40
CA MET A 550 42.65 -7.23 50.37
C MET A 550 42.56 -6.59 51.79
N PHE A 551 42.06 -5.36 52.09
CA PHE A 551 41.04 -4.48 51.47
C PHE A 551 41.06 -3.03 52.06
N PHE A 552 40.63 -2.03 51.26
CA PHE A 552 39.91 -0.74 51.60
C PHE A 552 40.52 0.28 52.61
N SER A 553 40.28 1.61 52.55
CA SER A 553 39.42 2.55 51.77
C SER A 553 39.94 4.00 52.01
N ARG A 554 39.54 5.14 51.37
CA ARG A 554 38.82 5.55 50.13
C ARG A 554 38.75 7.10 50.09
N LYS A 555 38.49 7.73 48.91
CA LYS A 555 38.28 9.19 48.60
C LYS A 555 39.55 9.97 48.19
N HIS A 556 39.57 10.83 47.15
CA HIS A 556 38.55 11.19 46.15
C HIS A 556 39.20 11.58 44.80
N LEU A 557 38.55 11.26 43.68
CA LEU A 557 38.81 11.83 42.34
C LEU A 557 37.46 12.39 41.81
N PRO A 558 37.45 13.45 40.96
CA PRO A 558 36.25 13.86 40.23
C PRO A 558 36.11 13.09 38.91
N GLY A 559 34.91 12.60 38.61
CA GLY A 559 34.60 11.89 37.36
C GLY A 559 33.86 12.77 36.36
N VAL A 560 34.18 12.63 35.07
CA VAL A 560 33.47 13.29 33.95
C VAL A 560 33.07 12.29 32.84
N LEU A 561 33.67 11.09 32.81
CA LEU A 561 33.58 10.16 31.67
C LEU A 561 32.44 9.12 31.71
N ILE A 562 31.56 9.13 32.72
CA ILE A 562 30.37 8.24 32.77
C ILE A 562 29.08 8.97 32.32
N THR A 563 29.10 10.31 32.29
CA THR A 563 27.90 11.10 31.99
C THR A 563 27.54 11.13 30.49
N LEU A 564 28.51 11.04 29.58
CA LEU A 564 28.23 11.10 28.13
C LEU A 564 27.59 9.82 27.58
N CYS A 565 28.10 8.63 27.93
CA CYS A 565 27.54 7.37 27.42
C CYS A 565 26.10 7.13 27.93
N HIS A 566 25.75 7.64 29.11
CA HIS A 566 24.36 7.64 29.58
C HIS A 566 23.48 8.68 28.86
N ALA A 567 24.04 9.86 28.52
CA ALA A 567 23.31 10.92 27.81
C ALA A 567 23.04 10.57 26.34
N GLU A 568 23.91 9.80 25.68
CA GLU A 568 23.70 9.39 24.28
C GLU A 568 22.69 8.24 24.17
N LEU A 569 22.78 7.20 25.03
CA LEU A 569 21.73 6.18 25.12
C LEU A 569 20.37 6.81 25.47
N GLN A 570 20.34 7.77 26.41
CA GLN A 570 19.12 8.51 26.74
C GLN A 570 18.63 9.40 25.59
N ARG A 571 19.49 9.91 24.71
CA ARG A 571 19.06 10.69 23.53
C ARG A 571 18.41 9.83 22.47
N THR A 572 19.01 8.71 22.07
CA THR A 572 18.36 7.78 21.12
C THR A 572 17.11 7.17 21.73
N GLN A 573 17.15 6.77 23.00
CA GLN A 573 15.97 6.25 23.69
C GLN A 573 14.87 7.32 23.80
N ALA A 574 15.17 8.59 24.12
CA ALA A 574 14.20 9.68 24.13
C ALA A 574 13.78 10.18 22.73
N GLN A 575 14.53 9.86 21.66
CA GLN A 575 14.15 10.18 20.28
C GLN A 575 13.20 9.11 19.73
N VAL A 576 13.42 7.83 20.07
CA VAL A 576 12.44 6.75 19.88
C VAL A 576 11.21 6.97 20.77
N PHE A 577 11.38 7.36 22.04
CA PHE A 577 10.27 7.68 22.94
C PHE A 577 9.44 8.83 22.38
N ARG A 578 10.06 9.95 21.97
CA ARG A 578 9.35 11.06 21.32
C ARG A 578 8.68 10.66 20.01
N CYS A 579 9.25 9.75 19.22
CA CYS A 579 8.61 9.26 17.99
C CYS A 579 7.36 8.43 18.32
N VAL A 580 7.46 7.51 19.29
CA VAL A 580 6.34 6.70 19.81
C VAL A 580 5.28 7.57 20.50
N GLU A 581 5.69 8.61 21.20
CA GLU A 581 4.84 9.58 21.91
C GLU A 581 4.14 10.49 20.90
N THR A 582 4.82 10.94 19.84
CA THR A 582 4.19 11.67 18.72
C THR A 582 3.20 10.78 17.98
N ALA A 583 3.52 9.51 17.73
CA ALA A 583 2.59 8.54 17.13
C ALA A 583 1.38 8.26 18.04
N LYS A 584 1.57 8.09 19.35
CA LYS A 584 0.48 7.96 20.33
C LYS A 584 -0.41 9.20 20.37
N CYS A 585 0.17 10.40 20.35
CA CYS A 585 -0.58 11.66 20.26
C CYS A 585 -1.33 11.79 18.93
N HIS A 586 -0.76 11.32 17.82
CA HIS A 586 -1.44 11.32 16.53
C HIS A 586 -2.65 10.38 16.54
N ILE A 587 -2.50 9.15 17.03
CA ILE A 587 -3.60 8.18 17.20
C ILE A 587 -4.71 8.72 18.11
N ILE A 588 -4.36 9.42 19.20
CA ILE A 588 -5.36 10.02 20.09
C ILE A 588 -6.05 11.22 19.44
N ASN A 589 -5.33 12.06 18.70
CA ASN A 589 -5.94 13.17 17.98
C ASN A 589 -6.88 12.67 16.86
N GLU A 590 -6.49 11.61 16.14
CA GLU A 590 -7.33 10.93 15.14
C GLU A 590 -8.57 10.30 15.77
N LEU A 591 -8.43 9.63 16.92
CA LEU A 591 -9.55 9.06 17.68
C LEU A 591 -10.50 10.14 18.22
N ILE A 592 -9.99 11.28 18.68
CA ILE A 592 -10.82 12.40 19.13
C ILE A 592 -11.56 13.04 17.96
N GLU A 593 -10.91 13.21 16.82
CA GLU A 593 -11.54 13.86 15.66
C GLU A 593 -12.58 12.94 15.01
N THR A 594 -12.32 11.63 14.92
CA THR A 594 -13.33 10.65 14.47
C THR A 594 -14.51 10.56 15.44
N GLU A 595 -14.28 10.57 16.76
CA GLU A 595 -15.33 10.62 17.77
C GLU A 595 -16.15 11.93 17.70
N ARG A 596 -15.51 13.07 17.41
CA ARG A 596 -16.22 14.34 17.17
C ARG A 596 -17.13 14.28 15.96
N VAL A 597 -16.62 13.80 14.81
CA VAL A 597 -17.45 13.62 13.61
C VAL A 597 -18.62 12.69 13.89
N TYR A 598 -18.38 11.57 14.58
CA TYR A 598 -19.44 10.64 14.98
C TYR A 598 -20.52 11.31 15.86
N VAL A 599 -20.12 12.09 16.87
CA VAL A 599 -21.04 12.85 17.72
C VAL A 599 -21.81 13.93 16.93
N GLU A 600 -21.15 14.61 15.98
CA GLU A 600 -21.79 15.64 15.14
C GLU A 600 -22.79 15.02 14.14
N GLU A 601 -22.48 13.85 13.56
CA GLU A 601 -23.42 13.10 12.72
C GLU A 601 -24.64 12.63 13.53
N LEU A 602 -24.44 12.06 14.71
CA LEU A 602 -25.53 11.70 15.63
C LEU A 602 -26.39 12.91 16.00
N GLN A 603 -25.77 14.06 16.31
CA GLN A 603 -26.48 15.32 16.58
C GLN A 603 -27.33 15.74 15.37
N SER A 604 -26.80 15.64 14.15
CA SER A 604 -27.52 16.01 12.92
C SER A 604 -28.78 15.15 12.70
N ILE A 605 -28.75 13.87 13.07
CA ILE A 605 -29.91 12.98 13.00
C ILE A 605 -30.95 13.35 14.07
N MET A 606 -30.49 13.58 15.29
CA MET A 606 -31.34 13.91 16.44
C MET A 606 -32.04 15.27 16.28
N GLU A 607 -31.30 16.31 15.87
CA GLU A 607 -31.85 17.65 15.64
C GLU A 607 -32.62 17.72 14.32
N GLY A 608 -32.01 17.29 13.20
CA GLY A 608 -32.56 17.47 11.86
C GLY A 608 -33.74 16.56 11.49
N TYR A 609 -33.91 15.41 12.15
CA TYR A 609 -35.01 14.46 11.86
C TYR A 609 -35.84 14.14 13.10
N ALA A 610 -35.22 13.71 14.20
CA ALA A 610 -35.96 13.24 15.36
C ALA A 610 -36.66 14.37 16.14
N SER A 611 -36.08 15.57 16.19
CA SER A 611 -36.74 16.75 16.78
C SER A 611 -37.82 17.32 15.85
N GLU A 612 -37.57 17.32 14.53
CA GLU A 612 -38.50 17.82 13.53
C GLU A 612 -39.77 16.96 13.39
N MET A 613 -39.74 15.69 13.79
CA MET A 613 -40.96 14.87 13.92
C MET A 613 -41.93 15.38 14.99
N ASP A 614 -41.44 16.11 16.01
CA ASP A 614 -42.28 16.74 17.04
C ASP A 614 -42.64 18.20 16.69
N ASN A 615 -42.08 18.76 15.61
CA ASN A 615 -42.34 20.15 15.20
C ASN A 615 -43.79 20.32 14.72
N PRO A 616 -44.66 21.08 15.41
CA PRO A 616 -46.08 21.19 15.06
C PRO A 616 -46.34 21.70 13.65
N ASN A 617 -45.38 22.42 13.05
CA ASN A 617 -45.49 22.94 11.69
C ASN A 617 -45.28 21.84 10.64
N LEU A 618 -44.53 20.78 10.94
CA LEU A 618 -44.14 19.72 9.99
C LEU A 618 -44.94 18.42 10.14
N VAL A 619 -45.68 18.23 11.25
CA VAL A 619 -46.52 17.03 11.50
C VAL A 619 -47.41 16.64 10.31
N HIS A 620 -47.91 17.62 9.54
CA HIS A 620 -48.78 17.39 8.38
C HIS A 620 -48.06 16.74 7.17
N LEU A 621 -46.73 16.75 7.14
CA LEU A 621 -45.90 16.10 6.12
C LEU A 621 -45.52 14.65 6.49
N ILE A 622 -45.72 14.26 7.76
CA ILE A 622 -45.37 12.92 8.25
C ILE A 622 -46.43 11.91 7.75
N PRO A 623 -46.04 10.85 7.01
CA PRO A 623 -46.96 9.80 6.60
C PRO A 623 -47.70 9.18 7.79
N SER A 624 -48.99 8.89 7.63
CA SER A 624 -49.84 8.35 8.70
C SER A 624 -49.31 7.05 9.32
N ALA A 625 -48.54 6.26 8.56
CA ALA A 625 -47.88 5.05 9.05
C ALA A 625 -46.72 5.30 10.02
N LEU A 626 -46.19 6.53 10.10
CA LEU A 626 -45.03 6.94 10.91
C LEU A 626 -45.37 7.92 12.05
N GLN A 627 -46.59 8.45 12.07
CA GLN A 627 -47.06 9.31 13.16
C GLN A 627 -46.98 8.58 14.51
N ASN A 628 -46.45 9.27 15.53
CA ASN A 628 -46.20 8.74 16.88
C ASN A 628 -45.24 7.52 16.94
N LYS A 629 -44.44 7.26 15.90
CA LYS A 629 -43.44 6.17 15.87
C LYS A 629 -41.99 6.64 16.05
N LYS A 630 -41.76 7.85 16.55
CA LYS A 630 -40.42 8.42 16.81
C LYS A 630 -39.51 7.44 17.57
N GLU A 631 -39.95 6.96 18.73
CA GLU A 631 -39.19 6.01 19.57
C GLU A 631 -38.91 4.66 18.88
N ILE A 632 -39.69 4.28 17.86
CA ILE A 632 -39.46 3.05 17.08
C ILE A 632 -38.46 3.30 15.94
N LEU A 633 -38.49 4.50 15.34
CA LEU A 633 -37.62 4.88 14.22
C LEU A 633 -36.20 5.19 14.67
N PHE A 634 -36.04 5.87 15.81
CA PHE A 634 -34.73 6.25 16.34
C PHE A 634 -34.23 5.31 17.44
N GLY A 635 -35.09 4.47 18.04
CA GLY A 635 -34.67 3.47 19.02
C GLY A 635 -33.88 4.09 20.17
N ASN A 636 -32.72 3.51 20.46
CA ASN A 636 -31.78 3.98 21.51
C ASN A 636 -30.73 5.00 21.01
N LEU A 637 -30.93 5.61 19.84
CA LEU A 637 -30.02 6.62 19.29
C LEU A 637 -29.87 7.86 20.20
N PRO A 638 -30.90 8.35 20.93
CA PRO A 638 -30.72 9.43 21.91
C PRO A 638 -29.74 9.07 23.03
N GLU A 639 -29.81 7.85 23.58
CA GLU A 639 -28.94 7.37 24.64
C GLU A 639 -27.50 7.13 24.15
N ILE A 640 -27.34 6.64 22.91
CA ILE A 640 -26.03 6.54 22.25
C ILE A 640 -25.43 7.95 22.10
N TYR A 641 -26.21 8.92 21.58
CA TYR A 641 -25.76 10.30 21.44
C TYR A 641 -25.36 10.90 22.80
N GLU A 642 -26.18 10.77 23.84
CA GLU A 642 -25.87 11.32 25.18
C GLU A 642 -24.57 10.73 25.76
N PHE A 643 -24.32 9.43 25.57
CA PHE A 643 -23.11 8.75 26.03
C PHE A 643 -21.86 9.17 25.25
N HIS A 644 -21.94 9.29 23.93
CA HIS A 644 -20.81 9.66 23.07
C HIS A 644 -20.46 11.16 23.19
N ASN A 645 -21.47 12.01 23.32
CA ASN A 645 -21.35 13.48 23.37
C ASN A 645 -20.50 14.00 24.55
N ARG A 646 -20.15 15.29 24.46
CA ARG A 646 -19.22 16.11 25.27
C ARG A 646 -19.35 16.06 26.80
N GLN A 647 -20.27 15.29 27.36
CA GLN A 647 -20.40 15.12 28.81
C GLN A 647 -19.78 13.82 29.33
N ILE A 648 -19.68 12.76 28.51
CA ILE A 648 -19.32 11.40 28.97
C ILE A 648 -18.12 10.80 28.21
N PHE A 649 -18.25 10.35 26.96
CA PHE A 649 -17.18 9.60 26.29
C PHE A 649 -16.15 10.49 25.61
N LEU A 650 -16.56 11.34 24.67
CA LEU A 650 -15.66 12.26 23.95
C LEU A 650 -14.76 13.06 24.91
N LYS A 651 -15.35 13.57 26.00
CA LYS A 651 -14.60 14.33 27.03
C LYS A 651 -13.59 13.48 27.81
N GLU A 652 -13.85 12.19 28.02
CA GLU A 652 -12.88 11.28 28.64
C GLU A 652 -11.70 10.99 27.70
N ILE A 653 -11.94 10.87 26.39
CA ILE A 653 -10.87 10.73 25.38
C ILE A 653 -10.09 12.04 25.23
N GLU A 654 -10.74 13.20 25.21
CA GLU A 654 -10.07 14.51 25.20
C GLU A 654 -9.15 14.72 26.41
N ASN A 655 -9.52 14.21 27.59
CA ASN A 655 -8.64 14.22 28.77
C ASN A 655 -7.43 13.28 28.65
N CYS A 656 -7.39 12.38 27.66
CA CYS A 656 -6.27 11.47 27.42
C CYS A 656 -5.18 12.09 26.51
N ILE A 657 -5.39 13.28 25.93
CA ILE A 657 -4.38 13.98 25.10
C ILE A 657 -3.04 14.12 25.84
N GLU A 658 -3.07 14.56 27.11
CA GLU A 658 -1.86 14.75 27.92
C GLU A 658 -1.34 13.45 28.56
N ASN A 659 -2.18 12.40 28.62
CA ASN A 659 -1.85 11.14 29.28
C ASN A 659 -2.38 9.92 28.49
N PRO A 660 -1.74 9.55 27.36
CA PRO A 660 -2.18 8.46 26.48
C PRO A 660 -2.45 7.12 27.17
N GLU A 661 -1.75 6.83 28.27
CA GLU A 661 -1.85 5.56 28.99
C GLU A 661 -3.18 5.39 29.76
N LEU A 662 -3.95 6.47 29.89
CA LEU A 662 -5.30 6.43 30.46
C LEU A 662 -6.37 6.00 29.45
N LEU A 663 -6.10 6.08 28.14
CA LEU A 663 -7.07 5.79 27.08
C LEU A 663 -7.72 4.40 27.23
N ALA A 664 -6.91 3.36 27.48
CA ALA A 664 -7.41 2.01 27.68
C ALA A 664 -8.40 1.89 28.86
N ARG A 665 -8.32 2.78 29.86
CA ARG A 665 -9.26 2.81 31.00
C ARG A 665 -10.61 3.43 30.64
N CYS A 666 -10.68 4.29 29.62
CA CYS A 666 -11.95 4.83 29.12
C CYS A 666 -12.82 3.70 28.53
N PHE A 667 -12.20 2.76 27.81
CA PHE A 667 -12.86 1.58 27.26
C PHE A 667 -13.10 0.47 28.29
N LEU A 668 -12.17 0.22 29.23
CA LEU A 668 -12.29 -0.88 30.21
C LEU A 668 -13.22 -0.61 31.41
N LYS A 669 -13.72 0.61 31.57
CA LYS A 669 -14.60 1.01 32.70
C LYS A 669 -16.10 0.82 32.43
N ARG A 670 -16.47 0.30 31.26
CA ARG A 670 -17.81 0.43 30.67
C ARG A 670 -18.36 -0.93 30.28
#